data_AF-A0A8J3TWV8-F1
#
_entry.id   AF-A0A8J3TWV8-F1
#
_cell.length_a   1.000
_cell.length_b   1.000
_cell.length_c   1.000
_cell.angle_alpha   90.00
_cell.angle_beta   90.00
_cell.angle_gamma   90.00
#
_symmetry.space_group_name_H-M   'P 1'
#
loop_
_entity.id
_entity.type
_entity.pdbx_description
1 polymer ?
#
loop_
_entity_poly.entity_id
_entity_poly.type
_entity_poly.pdbx_seq_one_letter_code
_entity_poly.pdbx_strand_id
1 'polypeptide(L)'
;MRIRALFATAAAGALVLIGATSPALATSDAAGNAQTEKAAVVTTTHTGAPRELIGALHEHSGYSDGWPGSRPADYFASGRDKHDLNFVGSSEHTSNVNSPLVFNEECLDPRVAPSCQNADPVNPLDALRKWDATLEQAKAATDPAKDFVGFRGFEWTSDRMGHINVYFSSKNSMPEIDGGTIAMDRFYDWLTTTGKDGLAVFNHPGDKTLCGPLKCDVRSDLGFGWEDFKYFPKADDQMVGIEVFNGGSDFGSAPGHNAPPEGWYAHALDKGWHVGAIGAEDKGHDRTDDWGGSQYAKTVVVAKANTEKDIKSAMADRRFYAVLDNALRLDFTVDGHGMGERIQTDGKRPLAIDAHVRGSSTPLQLELVSNGGQVVAGATGDQLDASLKAADDSWYFLRVRRDGRPVAYSSPIWVNDHKQAGAPNAPEGDLSTKDGRWLAGDLNVHSCFSSDVYCAGTDKASEADPFRQGVDVRSRFAEAGSRGLDYLAVTDDDDVRSAGARDSGGHGVLAIPGYEDRVNGSAHVLGMNRLLNNGDGSAAAINGLANEVRAKGGVFQIDHPGSKITKPFAGCDASTLTWGYGFDVRPDTIEVWNPGSSIRTAEDYLDCWLQRGERVALTGGSEAKTQYGQPQGAGYPTTWVLARNHSTGAVLEALRAGRTSVSALPPSVGGRPLVIEAKRGTSFVPVIGDDVRPGETLRVRSLDSLTDGSLRVIANGQKLLDQHLTRAGAIEFTAPAQPGWVRAELRLGNDLLEQTPLCGPIDVGVNLCPYDAAMVAMTSPVYVR
;
A
#
# COMPACT_ATOMS: atom_id res chain seq x y z
N MET A 1 -0.43 14.85 -9.11
CA MET A 1 -1.83 15.24 -9.43
C MET A 1 -1.99 15.64 -10.91
N ARG A 2 -2.30 14.69 -11.82
CA ARG A 2 -2.99 14.99 -13.10
C ARG A 2 -3.66 13.80 -13.82
N ILE A 3 -3.99 12.73 -13.08
CA ILE A 3 -4.66 11.49 -13.54
C ILE A 3 -6.01 11.71 -14.29
N ARG A 4 -6.60 12.91 -14.22
CA ARG A 4 -7.95 13.26 -14.73
C ARG A 4 -8.21 13.08 -16.24
N ALA A 5 -7.21 12.78 -17.06
CA ALA A 5 -7.36 12.76 -18.52
C ALA A 5 -7.43 11.35 -19.16
N LEU A 6 -7.07 10.26 -18.46
CA LEU A 6 -6.87 8.94 -19.08
C LEU A 6 -8.14 8.24 -19.60
N PHE A 7 -9.33 8.66 -19.20
CA PHE A 7 -10.52 7.80 -19.26
C PHE A 7 -11.59 8.17 -20.31
N ALA A 8 -11.24 8.96 -21.33
CA ALA A 8 -12.23 9.46 -22.31
C ALA A 8 -12.12 8.93 -23.75
N THR A 9 -11.02 8.26 -24.15
CA THR A 9 -10.70 8.08 -25.59
C THR A 9 -10.35 6.64 -26.04
N ALA A 10 -10.28 5.65 -25.14
CA ALA A 10 -9.88 4.27 -25.47
C ALA A 10 -10.95 3.42 -26.21
N ALA A 11 -11.94 4.04 -26.85
CA ALA A 11 -13.12 3.35 -27.40
C ALA A 11 -13.08 3.06 -28.92
N ALA A 12 -12.01 3.40 -29.65
CA ALA A 12 -11.95 3.20 -31.11
C ALA A 12 -10.53 2.96 -31.65
N GLY A 13 -10.14 1.69 -31.81
CA GLY A 13 -8.92 1.27 -32.51
C GLY A 13 -9.08 -0.14 -33.08
N ALA A 14 -9.30 -0.27 -34.39
CA ALA A 14 -9.61 -1.56 -35.01
C ALA A 14 -8.37 -2.46 -35.19
N LEU A 15 -8.54 -3.74 -34.89
CA LEU A 15 -7.49 -4.76 -34.95
C LEU A 15 -7.20 -5.21 -36.39
N VAL A 16 -5.92 -5.28 -36.79
CA VAL A 16 -5.46 -6.02 -37.97
C VAL A 16 -4.35 -6.98 -37.54
N LEU A 17 -4.69 -8.25 -37.39
CA LEU A 17 -3.72 -9.32 -37.08
C LEU A 17 -2.95 -9.73 -38.34
N ILE A 18 -1.63 -9.76 -38.23
CA ILE A 18 -0.75 -10.54 -39.11
C ILE A 18 -0.24 -11.73 -38.30
N GLY A 19 -0.53 -12.95 -38.76
CA GLY A 19 -0.14 -14.17 -38.04
C GLY A 19 1.35 -14.47 -38.15
N ALA A 20 2.00 -14.69 -37.01
CA ALA A 20 3.36 -15.23 -36.92
C ALA A 20 3.32 -16.69 -36.44
N THR A 21 4.07 -17.57 -37.11
CA THR A 21 4.09 -19.02 -36.81
C THR A 21 5.02 -19.35 -35.64
N SER A 22 4.54 -20.15 -34.69
CA SER A 22 5.30 -20.61 -33.52
C SER A 22 6.50 -21.50 -33.90
N PRO A 23 7.68 -21.30 -33.31
CA PRO A 23 8.71 -22.34 -33.23
C PRO A 23 8.44 -23.28 -32.05
N ALA A 24 8.92 -24.53 -32.15
CA ALA A 24 8.65 -25.58 -31.17
C ALA A 24 9.46 -25.44 -29.87
N LEU A 25 8.82 -25.80 -28.75
CA LEU A 25 9.47 -25.97 -27.45
C LEU A 25 10.47 -27.14 -27.49
N ALA A 26 11.73 -26.86 -27.19
CA ALA A 26 12.74 -27.89 -26.91
C ALA A 26 12.86 -28.09 -25.39
N THR A 27 12.47 -29.27 -24.91
CA THR A 27 12.73 -29.71 -23.53
C THR A 27 14.21 -30.04 -23.34
N SER A 28 14.80 -29.66 -22.20
CA SER A 28 16.07 -30.22 -21.75
C SER A 28 15.96 -30.69 -20.30
N ASP A 29 16.34 -31.94 -20.08
CA ASP A 29 16.26 -32.61 -18.78
C ASP A 29 17.35 -32.14 -17.81
N ALA A 30 17.05 -32.21 -16.52
CA ALA A 30 18.01 -31.98 -15.45
C ALA A 30 18.53 -33.30 -14.86
N ALA A 31 19.85 -33.54 -14.92
CA ALA A 31 20.63 -34.31 -13.93
C ALA A 31 22.13 -34.33 -14.29
N GLY A 32 23.04 -34.13 -13.33
CA GLY A 32 24.46 -34.43 -13.56
C GLY A 32 25.51 -33.82 -12.62
N ASN A 33 25.74 -34.48 -11.48
CA ASN A 33 27.00 -34.50 -10.70
C ASN A 33 27.67 -33.21 -10.18
N ALA A 34 27.74 -33.13 -8.85
CA ALA A 34 28.82 -32.44 -8.16
C ALA A 34 30.09 -33.32 -8.11
N GLN A 35 31.26 -32.73 -8.36
CA GLN A 35 32.54 -33.18 -7.78
C GLN A 35 33.44 -32.00 -7.44
N THR A 36 34.27 -32.20 -6.41
CA THR A 36 35.16 -31.21 -5.80
C THR A 36 36.61 -31.42 -6.23
N GLU A 37 37.32 -30.36 -6.61
CA GLU A 37 38.78 -30.31 -6.54
C GLU A 37 39.32 -29.00 -5.94
N LYS A 38 40.42 -29.14 -5.19
CA LYS A 38 41.35 -28.11 -4.67
C LYS A 38 42.66 -28.27 -5.47
N ALA A 39 43.58 -27.33 -5.65
CA ALA A 39 43.75 -25.91 -5.29
C ALA A 39 44.72 -25.29 -6.35
N ALA A 40 45.10 -24.00 -6.29
CA ALA A 40 46.35 -23.61 -5.62
C ALA A 40 46.45 -22.08 -5.40
N VAL A 41 47.27 -21.68 -4.41
CA VAL A 41 47.48 -20.30 -3.96
C VAL A 41 48.85 -19.78 -4.41
N VAL A 42 48.88 -18.60 -5.06
CA VAL A 42 49.88 -17.49 -4.96
C VAL A 42 49.14 -16.25 -5.53
N THR A 43 49.07 -15.04 -4.95
CA THR A 43 49.99 -14.29 -4.07
C THR A 43 49.25 -13.42 -3.03
N THR A 44 49.87 -13.17 -1.87
CA THR A 44 49.53 -12.13 -0.87
C THR A 44 50.15 -10.76 -1.26
N THR A 45 49.70 -9.56 -0.86
CA THR A 45 48.63 -9.08 0.06
C THR A 45 48.26 -7.63 -0.34
N HIS A 46 47.07 -7.10 -0.06
CA HIS A 46 46.65 -6.52 1.23
C HIS A 46 45.12 -6.62 1.44
N THR A 47 44.69 -6.67 2.71
CA THR A 47 43.31 -6.40 3.11
C THR A 47 42.97 -4.94 2.80
N GLY A 48 42.20 -4.72 1.74
CA GLY A 48 42.01 -3.40 1.13
C GLY A 48 41.27 -2.39 2.02
N ALA A 49 41.66 -1.12 1.89
CA ALA A 49 40.88 0.00 2.42
C ALA A 49 39.50 0.08 1.74
N PRO A 50 38.49 0.69 2.38
CA PRO A 50 37.18 0.90 1.77
C PRO A 50 37.28 1.67 0.45
N ARG A 51 36.42 1.31 -0.51
CA ARG A 51 36.27 1.98 -1.81
C ARG A 51 35.07 2.93 -1.77
N GLU A 52 35.25 4.14 -2.27
CA GLU A 52 34.15 5.07 -2.58
C GLU A 52 33.52 4.67 -3.92
N LEU A 53 32.33 4.09 -3.89
CA LEU A 53 31.57 3.68 -5.07
C LEU A 53 30.47 4.70 -5.34
N ILE A 54 30.46 5.37 -6.50
CA ILE A 54 29.41 6.33 -6.86
C ILE A 54 28.33 5.65 -7.71
N GLY A 55 27.06 5.89 -7.41
CA GLY A 55 25.96 5.29 -8.15
C GLY A 55 24.65 6.05 -8.07
N ALA A 56 23.76 5.70 -8.98
CA ALA A 56 22.42 6.25 -9.07
C ALA A 56 21.41 5.38 -8.32
N LEU A 57 20.41 6.03 -7.75
CA LEU A 57 19.31 5.40 -7.03
C LEU A 57 18.01 6.08 -7.45
N HIS A 58 16.91 5.35 -7.29
CA HIS A 58 15.57 5.81 -7.64
C HIS A 58 15.36 5.95 -9.16
N GLU A 59 15.56 4.86 -9.91
CA GLU A 59 15.35 4.87 -11.37
C GLU A 59 14.06 4.13 -11.78
N HIS A 60 13.33 4.75 -12.73
CA HIS A 60 12.07 4.24 -13.28
C HIS A 60 12.18 4.00 -14.79
N SER A 61 11.31 3.14 -15.33
CA SER A 61 11.12 2.97 -16.77
C SER A 61 9.63 2.81 -17.10
N GLY A 62 9.30 2.53 -18.36
CA GLY A 62 7.97 2.09 -18.77
C GLY A 62 7.44 0.85 -18.02
N TYR A 63 8.23 0.18 -17.18
CA TYR A 63 7.74 -0.83 -16.24
C TYR A 63 6.82 -0.22 -15.17
N SER A 64 6.88 1.09 -14.93
CA SER A 64 5.99 1.82 -14.04
C SER A 64 5.34 3.02 -14.74
N ASP A 65 5.74 4.25 -14.42
CA ASP A 65 5.25 5.50 -15.03
C ASP A 65 6.32 6.19 -15.89
N GLY A 66 7.50 5.58 -16.05
CA GLY A 66 8.55 6.06 -16.95
C GLY A 66 8.17 6.03 -18.43
N TRP A 67 9.06 6.57 -19.26
CA TRP A 67 8.84 6.83 -20.67
C TRP A 67 8.40 5.55 -21.44
N PRO A 68 7.28 5.57 -22.18
CA PRO A 68 6.76 4.40 -22.87
C PRO A 68 7.78 3.70 -23.79
N GLY A 69 7.93 2.39 -23.57
CA GLY A 69 8.88 1.53 -24.28
C GLY A 69 10.30 1.46 -23.68
N SER A 70 10.59 2.21 -22.60
CA SER A 70 11.83 2.04 -21.83
C SER A 70 11.72 0.92 -20.79
N ARG A 71 12.83 0.23 -20.52
CA ARG A 71 12.91 -0.96 -19.65
C ARG A 71 14.03 -0.80 -18.60
N PRO A 72 14.04 -1.58 -17.52
CA PRO A 72 15.13 -1.56 -16.53
C PRO A 72 16.53 -1.70 -17.12
N ALA A 73 16.71 -2.56 -18.12
CA ALA A 73 17.97 -2.75 -18.83
C ALA A 73 18.54 -1.45 -19.43
N ASP A 74 17.68 -0.49 -19.77
CA ASP A 74 18.08 0.74 -20.46
C ASP A 74 18.71 1.75 -19.48
N TYR A 75 18.18 1.93 -18.25
CA TYR A 75 18.86 2.73 -17.22
C TYR A 75 20.11 2.05 -16.65
N PHE A 76 20.10 0.73 -16.49
CA PHE A 76 21.31 0.01 -16.08
C PHE A 76 22.43 0.16 -17.12
N ALA A 77 22.11 0.09 -18.42
CA ALA A 77 23.06 0.33 -19.49
C ALA A 77 23.53 1.79 -19.54
N SER A 78 22.66 2.77 -19.29
CA SER A 78 23.05 4.19 -19.22
C SER A 78 24.07 4.44 -18.10
N GLY A 79 23.76 4.00 -16.87
CA GLY A 79 24.67 4.14 -15.74
C GLY A 79 26.03 3.47 -15.97
N ARG A 80 26.05 2.26 -16.53
CA ARG A 80 27.28 1.49 -16.80
C ARG A 80 28.10 2.02 -17.97
N ASP A 81 27.47 2.24 -19.13
CA ASP A 81 28.18 2.41 -20.40
C ASP A 81 28.26 3.88 -20.87
N LYS A 82 27.40 4.75 -20.34
CA LYS A 82 27.37 6.19 -20.69
C LYS A 82 27.99 7.07 -19.60
N HIS A 83 27.75 6.76 -18.32
CA HIS A 83 28.16 7.62 -17.19
C HIS A 83 29.21 7.00 -16.24
N ASP A 84 29.68 5.78 -16.52
CA ASP A 84 30.77 5.10 -15.78
C ASP A 84 30.53 5.03 -14.25
N LEU A 85 29.27 4.82 -13.86
CA LEU A 85 28.88 4.64 -12.46
C LEU A 85 29.30 3.26 -11.95
N ASN A 86 29.49 3.13 -10.63
CA ASN A 86 29.77 1.84 -10.01
C ASN A 86 28.51 1.00 -9.76
N PHE A 87 27.36 1.65 -9.57
CA PHE A 87 26.07 0.94 -9.42
C PHE A 87 24.86 1.77 -9.85
N VAL A 88 23.75 1.07 -10.09
CA VAL A 88 22.40 1.64 -10.28
C VAL A 88 21.38 0.77 -9.53
N GLY A 89 20.44 1.39 -8.82
CA GLY A 89 19.32 0.71 -8.15
C GLY A 89 17.95 1.06 -8.74
N SER A 90 17.22 0.06 -9.24
CA SER A 90 15.85 0.25 -9.76
C SER A 90 14.84 0.61 -8.67
N SER A 91 13.78 1.32 -9.04
CA SER A 91 12.71 1.72 -8.11
C SER A 91 11.31 1.83 -8.74
N GLU A 92 11.00 1.03 -9.76
CA GLU A 92 9.65 1.00 -10.37
C GLU A 92 8.50 1.05 -9.33
N HIS A 93 7.50 1.90 -9.55
CA HIS A 93 6.30 1.96 -8.70
C HIS A 93 5.63 0.59 -8.55
N THR A 94 5.50 0.11 -7.30
CA THR A 94 4.96 -1.24 -7.05
C THR A 94 3.53 -1.43 -7.50
N SER A 95 2.72 -0.39 -7.43
CA SER A 95 1.32 -0.41 -7.89
C SER A 95 1.17 -0.79 -9.38
N ASN A 96 2.25 -0.66 -10.17
CA ASN A 96 2.25 -0.89 -11.62
C ASN A 96 2.90 -2.22 -12.03
N VAL A 97 3.64 -2.91 -11.14
CA VAL A 97 4.46 -4.09 -11.53
C VAL A 97 3.65 -5.35 -11.81
N ASN A 98 2.37 -5.39 -11.41
CA ASN A 98 1.45 -6.49 -11.68
C ASN A 98 0.61 -6.27 -12.96
N SER A 99 0.66 -5.06 -13.55
CA SER A 99 -0.05 -4.70 -14.78
C SER A 99 0.90 -4.71 -15.98
N PRO A 100 0.48 -5.19 -17.18
CA PRO A 100 1.30 -5.12 -18.39
C PRO A 100 1.47 -3.70 -18.97
N LEU A 101 0.72 -2.72 -18.47
CA LEU A 101 0.65 -1.37 -19.04
C LEU A 101 1.78 -0.45 -18.55
N VAL A 102 1.98 0.65 -19.29
CA VAL A 102 2.75 1.83 -18.87
C VAL A 102 1.78 2.90 -18.37
N PHE A 103 2.08 3.57 -17.25
CA PHE A 103 1.20 4.57 -16.63
C PHE A 103 1.77 6.01 -16.66
N ASN A 104 2.32 6.42 -17.81
CA ASN A 104 2.87 7.76 -18.04
C ASN A 104 1.80 8.73 -18.59
N GLU A 105 1.90 10.04 -18.30
CA GLU A 105 0.95 11.04 -18.84
C GLU A 105 0.97 11.11 -20.38
N GLU A 106 2.07 10.79 -21.05
CA GLU A 106 2.18 10.78 -22.52
C GLU A 106 1.30 9.70 -23.16
N CYS A 107 0.90 8.65 -22.43
CA CYS A 107 -0.07 7.65 -22.88
C CYS A 107 -1.47 8.24 -23.17
N LEU A 108 -1.72 9.50 -22.78
CA LEU A 108 -2.90 10.29 -23.16
C LEU A 108 -2.93 10.66 -24.65
N ASP A 109 -1.77 10.76 -25.30
CA ASP A 109 -1.70 11.02 -26.73
C ASP A 109 -2.06 9.74 -27.51
N PRO A 110 -3.08 9.75 -28.39
CA PRO A 110 -3.45 8.58 -29.20
C PRO A 110 -2.31 8.04 -30.09
N ARG A 111 -1.25 8.83 -30.31
CA ARG A 111 -0.03 8.43 -31.04
C ARG A 111 0.94 7.61 -30.18
N VAL A 112 0.89 7.76 -28.86
CA VAL A 112 1.77 7.09 -27.87
C VAL A 112 1.03 5.96 -27.15
N ALA A 113 -0.29 6.07 -26.97
CA ALA A 113 -1.14 5.06 -26.33
C ALA A 113 -0.89 3.60 -26.81
N PRO A 114 -0.64 3.30 -28.11
CA PRO A 114 -0.31 1.94 -28.55
C PRO A 114 0.96 1.36 -27.91
N SER A 115 2.00 2.17 -27.66
CA SER A 115 3.22 1.74 -26.95
C SER A 115 3.04 1.58 -25.44
N CYS A 116 1.92 2.03 -24.88
CA CYS A 116 1.61 1.86 -23.45
C CYS A 116 0.86 0.55 -23.15
N GLN A 117 0.45 -0.21 -24.17
CA GLN A 117 -0.27 -1.47 -24.02
C GLN A 117 0.61 -2.64 -23.55
N ASN A 118 1.93 -2.54 -23.73
CA ASN A 118 2.89 -3.50 -23.22
C ASN A 118 4.19 -2.78 -22.82
N ALA A 119 4.54 -2.89 -21.54
CA ALA A 119 5.71 -2.26 -20.95
C ALA A 119 7.06 -2.79 -21.44
N ASP A 120 7.12 -3.99 -22.05
CA ASP A 120 8.35 -4.55 -22.61
C ASP A 120 8.21 -4.86 -24.10
N PRO A 121 8.59 -3.92 -25.00
CA PRO A 121 8.50 -4.12 -26.44
C PRO A 121 9.52 -5.13 -26.98
N VAL A 122 10.49 -5.58 -26.18
CA VAL A 122 11.55 -6.51 -26.61
C VAL A 122 11.20 -7.95 -26.24
N ASN A 123 10.63 -8.16 -25.05
CA ASN A 123 10.09 -9.44 -24.61
C ASN A 123 8.70 -9.25 -23.98
N PRO A 124 7.60 -9.26 -24.77
CA PRO A 124 6.25 -8.91 -24.31
C PRO A 124 5.69 -9.72 -23.14
N LEU A 125 6.28 -10.89 -22.83
CA LEU A 125 5.92 -11.69 -21.64
C LEU A 125 6.46 -11.09 -20.34
N ASP A 126 7.53 -10.30 -20.39
CA ASP A 126 8.16 -9.71 -19.21
C ASP A 126 7.28 -8.62 -18.58
N ALA A 127 6.45 -7.95 -19.38
CA ALA A 127 5.40 -7.04 -18.90
C ALA A 127 4.36 -7.72 -17.98
N LEU A 128 4.18 -9.05 -18.07
CA LEU A 128 3.29 -9.80 -17.16
C LEU A 128 3.97 -10.25 -15.85
N ARG A 129 5.29 -10.03 -15.73
CA ARG A 129 6.12 -10.50 -14.62
C ARG A 129 7.21 -9.47 -14.23
N LYS A 130 6.90 -8.18 -14.37
CA LYS A 130 7.86 -7.06 -14.28
C LYS A 130 8.80 -7.17 -13.10
N TRP A 131 8.30 -7.51 -11.90
CA TRP A 131 9.11 -7.68 -10.69
C TRP A 131 10.28 -8.66 -10.88
N ASP A 132 10.04 -9.82 -11.49
CA ASP A 132 11.09 -10.83 -11.74
C ASP A 132 11.95 -10.46 -12.95
N ALA A 133 11.35 -9.88 -13.99
CA ALA A 133 12.07 -9.38 -15.17
C ALA A 133 13.07 -8.26 -14.81
N THR A 134 12.73 -7.33 -13.92
CA THR A 134 13.68 -6.31 -13.40
C THR A 134 14.87 -6.95 -12.70
N LEU A 135 14.67 -8.06 -11.96
CA LEU A 135 15.77 -8.78 -11.30
C LEU A 135 16.67 -9.50 -12.31
N GLU A 136 16.09 -10.07 -13.36
CA GLU A 136 16.85 -10.68 -14.46
C GLU A 136 17.67 -9.64 -15.22
N GLN A 137 17.08 -8.48 -15.52
CA GLN A 137 17.76 -7.38 -16.21
C GLN A 137 18.88 -6.75 -15.34
N ALA A 138 18.67 -6.58 -14.03
CA ALA A 138 19.70 -6.12 -13.10
C ALA A 138 20.91 -7.08 -13.04
N LYS A 139 20.64 -8.40 -12.97
CA LYS A 139 21.69 -9.45 -13.00
C LYS A 139 22.42 -9.50 -14.34
N ALA A 140 21.72 -9.31 -15.46
CA ALA A 140 22.31 -9.29 -16.79
C ALA A 140 23.14 -8.01 -17.05
N ALA A 141 22.82 -6.90 -16.39
CA ALA A 141 23.57 -5.66 -16.50
C ALA A 141 24.83 -5.60 -15.62
N THR A 142 24.83 -6.30 -14.48
CA THR A 142 25.98 -6.42 -13.57
C THR A 142 27.19 -7.01 -14.30
N ASP A 143 28.28 -6.24 -14.36
CA ASP A 143 29.49 -6.59 -15.12
C ASP A 143 30.75 -6.25 -14.30
N PRO A 144 31.42 -7.25 -13.69
CA PRO A 144 32.67 -7.05 -12.97
C PRO A 144 33.82 -6.54 -13.83
N ALA A 145 33.80 -6.72 -15.16
CA ALA A 145 34.82 -6.17 -16.06
C ALA A 145 34.61 -4.68 -16.34
N LYS A 146 33.40 -4.16 -16.09
CA LYS A 146 33.08 -2.72 -16.04
C LYS A 146 33.10 -2.13 -14.62
N ASP A 147 33.41 -2.94 -13.59
CA ASP A 147 33.26 -2.57 -12.18
C ASP A 147 31.86 -1.96 -11.90
N PHE A 148 30.80 -2.64 -12.39
CA PHE A 148 29.41 -2.20 -12.32
C PHE A 148 28.47 -3.24 -11.69
N VAL A 149 27.56 -2.79 -10.81
CA VAL A 149 26.49 -3.61 -10.20
C VAL A 149 25.12 -2.97 -10.44
N GLY A 150 24.21 -3.68 -11.10
CA GLY A 150 22.80 -3.35 -11.16
C GLY A 150 22.02 -4.16 -10.12
N PHE A 151 21.17 -3.53 -9.31
CA PHE A 151 20.33 -4.23 -8.35
C PHE A 151 18.86 -3.77 -8.39
N ARG A 152 17.97 -4.69 -7.99
CA ARG A 152 16.52 -4.44 -7.97
C ARG A 152 16.09 -3.81 -6.63
N GLY A 153 15.33 -2.75 -6.72
CA GLY A 153 14.37 -2.30 -5.72
C GLY A 153 13.02 -1.97 -6.34
N PHE A 154 12.14 -1.36 -5.53
CA PHE A 154 10.86 -0.77 -5.94
C PHE A 154 10.56 0.48 -5.13
N GLU A 155 9.73 1.38 -5.68
CA GLU A 155 9.12 2.47 -4.92
C GLU A 155 7.75 2.01 -4.37
N TRP A 156 7.61 1.98 -3.05
CA TRP A 156 6.33 1.86 -2.35
C TRP A 156 5.62 3.21 -2.42
N THR A 157 4.44 3.27 -3.05
CA THR A 157 3.93 4.49 -3.67
C THR A 157 2.64 4.99 -3.00
N SER A 158 2.74 5.73 -1.88
CA SER A 158 1.57 6.33 -1.22
C SER A 158 1.47 7.84 -1.42
N ASP A 159 0.48 8.28 -2.21
CA ASP A 159 0.13 9.70 -2.40
C ASP A 159 -0.35 10.41 -1.11
N ARG A 160 -0.64 9.64 -0.05
CA ARG A 160 -1.01 10.15 1.29
C ARG A 160 0.17 10.18 2.26
N MET A 161 0.89 9.07 2.39
CA MET A 161 1.95 8.94 3.39
C MET A 161 3.30 9.51 2.93
N GLY A 162 3.57 9.51 1.62
CA GLY A 162 4.93 9.62 1.07
C GLY A 162 5.39 8.29 0.48
N HIS A 163 6.42 8.31 -0.36
CA HIS A 163 6.92 7.09 -0.99
C HIS A 163 8.18 6.54 -0.32
N ILE A 164 8.41 5.23 -0.39
CA ILE A 164 9.56 4.57 0.22
C ILE A 164 10.21 3.61 -0.78
N ASN A 165 11.47 3.86 -1.13
CA ASN A 165 12.25 2.91 -1.92
C ASN A 165 12.67 1.73 -1.05
N VAL A 166 12.50 0.50 -1.55
CA VAL A 166 12.96 -0.73 -0.87
C VAL A 166 13.84 -1.54 -1.82
N TYR A 167 15.14 -1.56 -1.52
CA TYR A 167 16.18 -2.25 -2.30
C TYR A 167 16.50 -3.63 -1.73
N PHE A 168 17.01 -4.53 -2.59
CA PHE A 168 17.52 -5.87 -2.24
C PHE A 168 16.51 -6.86 -1.63
N SER A 169 15.23 -6.51 -1.57
CA SER A 169 14.18 -7.39 -1.07
C SER A 169 13.82 -8.47 -2.10
N SER A 170 13.63 -9.71 -1.63
CA SER A 170 13.07 -10.78 -2.45
C SER A 170 11.55 -10.61 -2.67
N LYS A 171 10.89 -9.81 -1.83
CA LYS A 171 9.45 -9.52 -1.85
C LYS A 171 9.17 -8.04 -2.15
N ASN A 172 8.01 -7.75 -2.71
CA ASN A 172 7.51 -6.39 -2.86
C ASN A 172 6.20 -6.20 -2.07
N SER A 173 5.75 -4.96 -1.97
CA SER A 173 4.45 -4.58 -1.40
C SER A 173 4.02 -3.23 -1.93
N MET A 174 2.72 -2.93 -1.87
CA MET A 174 2.14 -1.63 -2.18
C MET A 174 1.16 -1.22 -1.07
N PRO A 175 0.91 0.09 -0.86
CA PRO A 175 0.12 0.60 0.26
C PRO A 175 -1.28 -0.02 0.42
N GLU A 176 -1.88 -0.41 -0.69
CA GLU A 176 -3.22 -1.01 -0.77
C GLU A 176 -3.23 -2.49 -0.36
N ILE A 177 -2.09 -3.19 -0.44
CA ILE A 177 -1.95 -4.60 -0.09
C ILE A 177 -1.50 -4.76 1.36
N ASP A 178 -0.44 -4.05 1.79
CA ASP A 178 0.00 -4.10 3.19
C ASP A 178 -0.90 -3.31 4.14
N GLY A 179 -1.68 -2.35 3.62
CA GLY A 179 -2.55 -1.48 4.40
C GLY A 179 -1.88 -0.20 4.88
N GLY A 180 -0.68 0.14 4.40
CA GLY A 180 -0.03 1.41 4.71
C GLY A 180 -0.70 2.64 4.09
N THR A 181 -1.70 2.48 3.21
CA THR A 181 -2.67 3.56 2.91
C THR A 181 -3.42 4.02 4.18
N ILE A 182 -3.61 3.11 5.14
CA ILE A 182 -4.30 3.34 6.41
C ILE A 182 -3.34 3.88 7.46
N ALA A 183 -2.28 3.13 7.80
CA ALA A 183 -1.32 3.47 8.85
C ALA A 183 0.09 2.91 8.56
N MET A 184 1.14 3.70 8.82
CA MET A 184 2.53 3.37 8.48
C MET A 184 3.09 2.15 9.21
N ASP A 185 2.59 1.85 10.41
CA ASP A 185 2.96 0.66 11.18
C ASP A 185 2.77 -0.64 10.37
N ARG A 186 1.83 -0.65 9.40
CA ARG A 186 1.58 -1.77 8.48
C ARG A 186 2.74 -2.02 7.52
N PHE A 187 3.25 -0.96 6.90
CA PHE A 187 4.42 -1.03 6.04
C PHE A 187 5.64 -1.49 6.83
N TYR A 188 5.83 -0.97 8.06
CA TYR A 188 6.95 -1.36 8.92
C TYR A 188 6.84 -2.82 9.41
N ASP A 189 5.65 -3.32 9.73
CA ASP A 189 5.45 -4.75 10.04
C ASP A 189 5.67 -5.64 8.80
N TRP A 190 5.26 -5.22 7.60
CA TRP A 190 5.61 -5.92 6.35
C TRP A 190 7.13 -5.96 6.13
N LEU A 191 7.80 -4.81 6.25
CA LEU A 191 9.24 -4.65 6.03
C LEU A 191 10.05 -5.52 7.00
N THR A 192 9.63 -5.62 8.26
CA THR A 192 10.33 -6.40 9.30
C THR A 192 10.01 -7.88 9.33
N THR A 193 8.96 -8.33 8.61
CA THR A 193 8.54 -9.75 8.57
C THR A 193 8.73 -10.41 7.21
N THR A 194 8.15 -9.80 6.17
CA THR A 194 8.06 -10.34 4.81
C THR A 194 9.15 -9.77 3.92
N GLY A 195 9.38 -8.45 3.98
CA GLY A 195 10.47 -7.74 3.31
C GLY A 195 11.76 -7.67 4.11
N LYS A 196 11.98 -8.58 5.06
CA LYS A 196 13.06 -8.54 6.07
C LYS A 196 14.49 -8.63 5.52
N ASP A 197 14.64 -8.92 4.24
CA ASP A 197 15.90 -8.87 3.50
C ASP A 197 16.10 -7.54 2.77
N GLY A 198 15.10 -6.67 2.71
CA GLY A 198 15.17 -5.35 2.09
C GLY A 198 15.76 -4.27 3.00
N LEU A 199 16.36 -3.26 2.36
CA LEU A 199 16.75 -1.99 2.98
C LEU A 199 15.91 -0.86 2.37
N ALA A 200 15.38 0.01 3.22
CA ALA A 200 14.38 1.00 2.86
C ALA A 200 14.87 2.45 3.03
N VAL A 201 14.38 3.34 2.17
CA VAL A 201 14.76 4.75 2.08
C VAL A 201 13.50 5.61 1.96
N PHE A 202 13.38 6.67 2.76
CA PHE A 202 12.32 7.67 2.61
C PHE A 202 12.58 8.56 1.39
N ASN A 203 11.65 8.63 0.44
CA ASN A 203 11.83 9.35 -0.83
C ASN A 203 11.24 10.77 -0.79
N HIS A 204 11.83 11.71 -1.55
CA HIS A 204 11.33 13.07 -1.84
C HIS A 204 10.42 13.67 -0.72
N PRO A 205 10.92 13.80 0.53
CA PRO A 205 10.09 14.06 1.69
C PRO A 205 9.29 15.37 1.55
N GLY A 206 7.98 15.27 1.79
CA GLY A 206 7.04 16.39 1.79
C GLY A 206 6.47 16.80 0.42
N ASP A 207 6.85 16.15 -0.70
CA ASP A 207 6.26 16.42 -2.03
C ASP A 207 4.95 15.68 -2.28
N LYS A 208 4.76 14.50 -1.68
CA LYS A 208 3.49 13.75 -1.79
C LYS A 208 2.53 14.19 -0.69
N THR A 209 1.37 14.70 -1.09
CA THR A 209 0.36 15.22 -0.17
C THR A 209 -1.02 15.30 -0.82
N LEU A 210 -2.04 14.92 -0.05
CA LEU A 210 -3.45 15.12 -0.41
C LEU A 210 -3.83 16.61 -0.51
N CYS A 211 -3.10 17.50 0.17
CA CYS A 211 -3.43 18.93 0.20
C CYS A 211 -3.06 19.70 -1.07
N GLY A 212 -2.27 19.15 -1.99
CA GLY A 212 -2.07 19.75 -3.33
C GLY A 212 -3.41 19.86 -4.10
N PRO A 213 -4.12 18.74 -4.31
CA PRO A 213 -5.48 18.72 -4.83
C PRO A 213 -6.50 19.53 -4.02
N LEU A 214 -6.44 19.46 -2.68
CA LEU A 214 -7.49 19.96 -1.79
C LEU A 214 -7.29 21.41 -1.33
N LYS A 215 -6.10 21.98 -1.53
CA LYS A 215 -5.68 23.31 -1.06
C LYS A 215 -5.83 23.49 0.46
N CYS A 216 -5.53 22.45 1.22
CA CYS A 216 -5.47 22.48 2.69
C CYS A 216 -4.05 22.77 3.22
N ASP A 217 -3.95 22.99 4.54
CA ASP A 217 -2.67 22.94 5.25
C ASP A 217 -2.17 21.49 5.28
N VAL A 218 -0.98 21.22 4.72
CA VAL A 218 -0.38 19.87 4.71
C VAL A 218 -0.24 19.29 6.11
N ARG A 219 -0.06 20.12 7.15
CA ARG A 219 0.07 19.70 8.55
C ARG A 219 -1.26 19.30 9.20
N SER A 220 -2.38 19.46 8.49
CA SER A 220 -3.69 18.99 8.94
C SER A 220 -3.99 17.53 8.54
N ASP A 221 -3.25 16.95 7.59
CA ASP A 221 -3.30 15.52 7.26
C ASP A 221 -2.36 14.73 8.19
N LEU A 222 -2.94 13.86 9.02
CA LEU A 222 -2.18 13.03 9.97
C LEU A 222 -1.30 11.95 9.29
N GLY A 223 -1.48 11.69 7.99
CA GLY A 223 -0.60 10.79 7.23
C GLY A 223 0.66 11.45 6.69
N PHE A 224 0.68 12.79 6.58
CA PHE A 224 1.73 13.53 5.87
C PHE A 224 3.13 13.27 6.43
N GLY A 225 4.09 12.99 5.54
CA GLY A 225 5.48 12.71 5.91
C GLY A 225 5.62 11.46 6.78
N TRP A 226 4.94 10.37 6.41
CA TRP A 226 4.91 9.08 7.12
C TRP A 226 4.50 9.23 8.59
N GLU A 227 3.32 9.84 8.81
CA GLU A 227 2.81 10.20 10.14
C GLU A 227 3.78 11.15 10.90
N ASP A 228 4.27 12.20 10.24
CA ASP A 228 5.27 13.16 10.75
C ASP A 228 6.51 12.43 11.30
N PHE A 229 7.07 11.51 10.48
CA PHE A 229 8.23 10.66 10.77
C PHE A 229 8.11 9.86 12.08
N LYS A 230 6.91 9.44 12.46
CA LYS A 230 6.68 8.65 13.68
C LYS A 230 7.61 7.43 13.75
N TYR A 231 8.46 7.42 14.77
CA TYR A 231 9.53 6.42 14.91
C TYR A 231 9.00 5.01 15.20
N PHE A 232 9.48 4.02 14.44
CA PHE A 232 9.12 2.62 14.60
C PHE A 232 10.36 1.76 14.91
N PRO A 233 10.69 1.52 16.20
CA PRO A 233 11.98 0.93 16.61
C PRO A 233 12.33 -0.43 16.00
N LYS A 234 11.34 -1.24 15.59
CA LYS A 234 11.60 -2.54 14.95
C LYS A 234 12.14 -2.41 13.52
N ALA A 235 11.83 -1.31 12.84
CA ALA A 235 12.22 -1.07 11.45
C ALA A 235 13.48 -0.19 11.32
N ASP A 236 13.98 0.37 12.43
CA ASP A 236 15.17 1.26 12.45
C ASP A 236 16.37 0.64 11.73
N ASP A 237 16.69 -0.64 11.96
CA ASP A 237 17.82 -1.30 11.31
C ASP A 237 17.66 -1.38 9.76
N GLN A 238 16.42 -1.45 9.26
CA GLN A 238 16.10 -1.57 7.83
C GLN A 238 15.78 -0.23 7.14
N MET A 239 15.27 0.77 7.85
CA MET A 239 15.12 2.15 7.33
C MET A 239 16.49 2.83 7.36
N VAL A 240 17.27 2.63 6.29
CA VAL A 240 18.69 3.01 6.24
C VAL A 240 18.92 4.44 5.77
N GLY A 241 17.98 5.07 5.08
CA GLY A 241 18.23 6.36 4.43
C GLY A 241 17.01 7.26 4.23
N ILE A 242 17.30 8.50 3.86
CA ILE A 242 16.34 9.52 3.42
C ILE A 242 16.94 10.28 2.24
N GLU A 243 16.13 10.54 1.22
CA GLU A 243 16.51 11.38 0.08
C GLU A 243 16.65 12.83 0.53
N VAL A 244 17.90 13.29 0.63
CA VAL A 244 18.24 14.70 0.89
C VAL A 244 18.42 15.47 -0.42
N PHE A 245 18.72 14.75 -1.50
CA PHE A 245 18.56 15.21 -2.87
C PHE A 245 17.73 14.22 -3.67
N ASN A 246 16.83 14.73 -4.50
CA ASN A 246 16.12 13.98 -5.52
C ASN A 246 16.17 14.81 -6.82
N GLY A 247 16.66 14.18 -7.90
CA GLY A 247 17.03 14.85 -9.15
C GLY A 247 18.11 15.91 -8.91
N GLY A 248 17.71 17.18 -9.02
CA GLY A 248 18.55 18.33 -8.69
C GLY A 248 18.10 19.15 -7.47
N SER A 249 17.01 18.75 -6.80
CA SER A 249 16.37 19.52 -5.73
C SER A 249 16.91 19.13 -4.35
N ASP A 250 16.98 20.10 -3.43
CA ASP A 250 17.39 19.90 -2.03
C ASP A 250 16.16 19.71 -1.16
N PHE A 251 16.02 18.49 -0.63
CA PHE A 251 14.98 18.08 0.32
C PHE A 251 15.49 18.08 1.76
N GLY A 252 16.80 18.04 1.96
CA GLY A 252 17.43 17.95 3.28
C GLY A 252 17.29 19.23 4.12
N SER A 253 17.10 20.40 3.50
CA SER A 253 17.04 21.70 4.20
C SER A 253 15.79 22.54 3.90
N ALA A 254 15.41 23.38 4.87
CA ALA A 254 14.30 24.32 4.77
C ALA A 254 14.61 25.49 3.83
N PRO A 255 13.59 26.13 3.19
CA PRO A 255 12.15 25.92 3.36
C PRO A 255 11.49 25.14 2.20
N GLY A 256 12.27 24.40 1.39
CA GLY A 256 11.73 23.64 0.26
C GLY A 256 10.79 22.51 0.70
N HIS A 257 9.97 22.01 -0.24
CA HIS A 257 9.26 20.73 -0.10
C HIS A 257 8.45 20.58 1.21
N ASN A 258 7.79 21.65 1.65
CA ASN A 258 7.00 21.71 2.91
C ASN A 258 7.80 21.39 4.20
N ALA A 259 9.13 21.48 4.14
CA ALA A 259 10.02 21.13 5.23
C ALA A 259 9.75 21.95 6.51
N PRO A 260 9.90 21.33 7.70
CA PRO A 260 9.91 22.05 8.96
C PRO A 260 11.18 22.93 9.07
N PRO A 261 11.26 23.89 10.00
CA PRO A 261 12.36 24.86 10.09
C PRO A 261 13.77 24.26 10.10
N GLU A 262 13.92 23.06 10.67
CA GLU A 262 15.16 22.28 10.77
C GLU A 262 15.56 21.56 9.45
N GLY A 263 14.63 21.41 8.50
CA GLY A 263 14.79 20.59 7.30
C GLY A 263 14.44 19.11 7.53
N TRP A 264 14.01 18.40 6.48
CA TRP A 264 13.51 17.02 6.63
C TRP A 264 14.57 16.04 7.14
N TYR A 265 15.85 16.24 6.82
CA TYR A 265 16.90 15.35 7.27
C TYR A 265 17.10 15.43 8.79
N ALA A 266 17.26 16.64 9.32
CA ALA A 266 17.35 16.88 10.76
C ALA A 266 16.08 16.40 11.49
N HIS A 267 14.90 16.69 10.92
CA HIS A 267 13.62 16.28 11.48
C HIS A 267 13.51 14.75 11.66
N ALA A 268 13.89 13.95 10.65
CA ALA A 268 13.87 12.50 10.74
C ALA A 268 14.80 11.98 11.86
N LEU A 269 15.99 12.58 12.00
CA LEU A 269 16.96 12.23 13.04
C LEU A 269 16.48 12.65 14.45
N ASP A 270 15.89 13.84 14.60
CA ASP A 270 15.29 14.32 15.85
C ASP A 270 14.08 13.48 16.30
N LYS A 271 13.38 12.84 15.36
CA LYS A 271 12.31 11.86 15.65
C LYS A 271 12.86 10.52 16.16
N GLY A 272 14.16 10.26 16.02
CA GLY A 272 14.84 9.06 16.49
C GLY A 272 15.22 8.05 15.40
N TRP A 273 14.97 8.35 14.12
CA TRP A 273 15.40 7.46 13.03
C TRP A 273 16.90 7.52 12.81
N HIS A 274 17.52 6.37 12.56
CA HIS A 274 18.93 6.28 12.19
C HIS A 274 19.09 6.24 10.67
N VAL A 275 18.73 7.31 9.96
CA VAL A 275 18.80 7.37 8.49
C VAL A 275 20.07 8.08 7.98
N GLY A 276 20.66 7.56 6.92
CA GLY A 276 21.74 8.18 6.16
C GLY A 276 21.28 9.08 5.00
N ALA A 277 22.18 9.92 4.50
CA ALA A 277 21.90 10.85 3.40
C ALA A 277 21.95 10.15 2.03
N ILE A 278 20.80 10.01 1.37
CA ILE A 278 20.70 9.49 -0.01
C ILE A 278 20.61 10.64 -1.02
N GLY A 279 21.41 10.54 -2.08
CA GLY A 279 21.23 11.30 -3.31
C GLY A 279 20.60 10.40 -4.37
N ALA A 280 19.39 10.75 -4.80
CA ALA A 280 18.56 10.02 -5.76
C ALA A 280 18.35 10.82 -7.05
N GLU A 281 18.06 10.13 -8.15
CA GLU A 281 17.78 10.76 -9.45
C GLU A 281 16.28 10.98 -9.70
N ASP A 282 15.47 9.95 -9.46
CA ASP A 282 14.02 9.91 -9.76
C ASP A 282 13.77 10.22 -11.25
N LYS A 283 14.43 9.45 -12.12
CA LYS A 283 14.51 9.70 -13.56
C LYS A 283 13.94 8.57 -14.39
N GLY A 284 13.56 8.94 -15.61
CA GLY A 284 12.98 8.06 -16.61
C GLY A 284 11.56 8.45 -17.01
N HIS A 285 10.95 9.40 -16.29
CA HIS A 285 9.60 9.92 -16.54
C HIS A 285 9.48 10.62 -17.90
N ASP A 286 10.52 11.33 -18.31
CA ASP A 286 10.58 12.09 -19.56
C ASP A 286 11.48 11.42 -20.62
N ARG A 287 11.11 11.51 -21.90
CA ARG A 287 11.94 11.04 -23.04
C ARG A 287 13.34 11.67 -23.11
N THR A 288 13.52 12.82 -22.44
CA THR A 288 14.76 13.58 -22.39
C THR A 288 15.55 13.39 -21.11
N ASP A 289 15.07 12.56 -20.19
CA ASP A 289 15.85 12.19 -19.01
C ASP A 289 17.13 11.45 -19.40
N ASP A 290 18.15 11.64 -18.57
CA ASP A 290 19.47 11.06 -18.78
C ASP A 290 19.88 10.30 -17.52
N TRP A 291 19.35 9.08 -17.38
CA TRP A 291 19.66 8.15 -16.28
C TRP A 291 21.16 8.05 -16.03
N GLY A 292 21.61 8.31 -14.79
CA GLY A 292 23.02 8.36 -14.42
C GLY A 292 23.68 9.74 -14.61
N GLY A 293 22.95 10.72 -15.15
CA GLY A 293 23.46 12.01 -15.61
C GLY A 293 24.21 12.82 -14.55
N SER A 294 25.31 13.46 -14.95
CA SER A 294 26.15 14.26 -14.05
C SER A 294 25.46 15.47 -13.41
N GLN A 295 24.32 15.90 -13.94
CA GLN A 295 23.47 16.98 -13.44
C GLN A 295 22.54 16.57 -12.29
N TYR A 296 22.38 15.26 -12.05
CA TYR A 296 21.54 14.71 -10.99
C TYR A 296 22.40 14.18 -9.84
N ALA A 297 21.84 14.21 -8.65
CA ALA A 297 22.49 13.71 -7.44
C ALA A 297 22.86 12.22 -7.56
N LYS A 298 23.84 11.82 -6.75
CA LYS A 298 24.31 10.45 -6.62
C LYS A 298 24.48 10.12 -5.14
N THR A 299 24.47 8.82 -4.84
CA THR A 299 24.91 8.30 -3.56
C THR A 299 26.30 7.71 -3.73
N VAL A 300 27.24 8.08 -2.84
CA VAL A 300 28.55 7.45 -2.75
C VAL A 300 28.54 6.49 -1.58
N VAL A 301 28.76 5.20 -1.85
CA VAL A 301 28.76 4.10 -0.88
C VAL A 301 30.20 3.67 -0.59
N VAL A 302 30.57 3.62 0.69
CA VAL A 302 31.91 3.28 1.18
C VAL A 302 31.97 1.79 1.51
N ALA A 303 32.26 0.97 0.50
CA ALA A 303 32.16 -0.50 0.54
C ALA A 303 33.52 -1.21 0.41
N LYS A 304 33.59 -2.49 0.80
CA LYS A 304 34.85 -3.28 0.72
C LYS A 304 35.24 -3.66 -0.71
N ALA A 305 34.25 -3.88 -1.56
CA ALA A 305 34.38 -4.18 -2.98
C ALA A 305 33.09 -3.73 -3.69
N ASN A 306 33.13 -3.63 -5.02
CA ASN A 306 31.91 -3.40 -5.78
C ASN A 306 31.18 -4.73 -6.02
N THR A 307 30.37 -5.13 -5.05
CA THR A 307 29.46 -6.28 -5.15
C THR A 307 28.12 -5.91 -4.52
N GLU A 308 27.01 -6.47 -5.01
CA GLU A 308 25.67 -6.25 -4.43
C GLU A 308 25.68 -6.47 -2.90
N LYS A 309 26.40 -7.52 -2.44
CA LYS A 309 26.55 -7.84 -1.01
C LYS A 309 27.30 -6.76 -0.24
N ASP A 310 28.41 -6.25 -0.76
CA ASP A 310 29.24 -5.28 -0.06
C ASP A 310 28.62 -3.87 -0.11
N ILE A 311 27.93 -3.51 -1.20
CA ILE A 311 27.07 -2.31 -1.29
C ILE A 311 25.95 -2.41 -0.25
N LYS A 312 25.17 -3.49 -0.24
CA LYS A 312 24.09 -3.72 0.73
C LYS A 312 24.59 -3.67 2.17
N SER A 313 25.76 -4.25 2.46
CA SER A 313 26.36 -4.19 3.80
C SER A 313 26.79 -2.78 4.19
N ALA A 314 27.32 -1.98 3.25
CA ALA A 314 27.68 -0.59 3.52
C ALA A 314 26.43 0.31 3.67
N MET A 315 25.36 0.05 2.91
CA MET A 315 24.06 0.71 3.07
C MET A 315 23.40 0.37 4.42
N ALA A 316 23.41 -0.89 4.84
CA ALA A 316 22.92 -1.29 6.17
C ALA A 316 23.68 -0.58 7.31
N ASP A 317 25.00 -0.43 7.17
CA ASP A 317 25.86 0.27 8.13
C ASP A 317 25.84 1.83 7.96
N ARG A 318 24.98 2.39 7.10
CA ARG A 318 24.94 3.83 6.71
C ARG A 318 26.28 4.43 6.29
N ARG A 319 27.19 3.62 5.75
CA ARG A 319 28.49 4.04 5.21
C ARG A 319 28.31 4.60 3.80
N PHE A 320 27.56 5.69 3.68
CA PHE A 320 27.33 6.38 2.43
C PHE A 320 27.04 7.86 2.64
N TYR A 321 27.05 8.64 1.57
CA TYR A 321 26.72 10.07 1.59
C TYR A 321 26.12 10.52 0.25
N ALA A 322 25.38 11.62 0.27
CA ALA A 322 24.75 12.21 -0.90
C ALA A 322 25.62 13.32 -1.49
N VAL A 323 25.76 13.33 -2.82
CA VAL A 323 26.40 14.42 -3.57
C VAL A 323 25.49 14.88 -4.69
N LEU A 324 25.41 16.20 -4.89
CA LEU A 324 24.82 16.83 -6.08
C LEU A 324 25.92 17.31 -7.05
N ASP A 325 27.11 17.60 -6.53
CA ASP A 325 28.33 17.70 -7.34
C ASP A 325 29.07 16.36 -7.29
N ASN A 326 28.92 15.57 -8.36
CA ASN A 326 29.39 14.19 -8.43
C ASN A 326 30.93 14.04 -8.40
N ALA A 327 31.68 15.14 -8.49
CA ALA A 327 33.13 15.16 -8.28
C ALA A 327 33.52 15.10 -6.78
N LEU A 328 32.62 15.48 -5.86
CA LEU A 328 32.94 15.58 -4.44
C LEU A 328 33.12 14.20 -3.79
N ARG A 329 34.08 14.11 -2.87
CA ARG A 329 34.29 12.95 -2.00
C ARG A 329 34.48 13.41 -0.56
N LEU A 330 33.79 12.78 0.38
CA LEU A 330 33.65 13.23 1.78
C LEU A 330 34.27 12.22 2.73
N ASP A 331 35.24 12.67 3.53
CA ASP A 331 35.57 12.03 4.81
C ASP A 331 34.94 12.85 5.95
N PHE A 332 34.33 12.17 6.91
CA PHE A 332 33.76 12.79 8.11
C PHE A 332 33.87 11.80 9.27
N THR A 333 34.48 12.26 10.38
CA THR A 333 34.62 11.49 11.60
C THR A 333 34.35 12.29 12.88
N VAL A 334 33.92 11.57 13.92
CA VAL A 334 33.81 12.07 15.29
C VAL A 334 34.58 11.14 16.21
N ASP A 335 35.58 11.65 16.93
CA ASP A 335 36.57 10.88 17.70
C ASP A 335 37.24 9.75 16.88
N GLY A 336 37.35 9.92 15.56
CA GLY A 336 37.91 8.94 14.62
C GLY A 336 36.95 7.83 14.17
N HIS A 337 35.69 7.83 14.64
CA HIS A 337 34.62 6.96 14.14
C HIS A 337 33.98 7.56 12.89
N GLY A 338 33.66 6.73 11.89
CA GLY A 338 33.16 7.17 10.59
C GLY A 338 31.63 7.23 10.49
N MET A 339 31.15 7.84 9.39
CA MET A 339 29.74 7.88 9.00
C MET A 339 29.03 6.55 9.22
N GLY A 340 27.86 6.61 9.87
CA GLY A 340 27.02 5.46 10.18
C GLY A 340 27.27 4.84 11.56
N GLU A 341 28.39 5.14 12.21
CA GLU A 341 28.69 4.61 13.55
C GLU A 341 27.84 5.28 14.66
N ARG A 342 27.56 4.50 15.72
CA ARG A 342 26.93 4.97 16.96
C ARG A 342 27.95 4.85 18.10
N ILE A 343 28.32 5.98 18.70
CA ILE A 343 29.36 6.07 19.73
C ILE A 343 28.77 6.50 21.08
N GLN A 344 29.48 6.21 22.16
CA GLN A 344 29.11 6.57 23.53
C GLN A 344 30.28 7.32 24.16
N THR A 345 30.00 8.50 24.72
CA THR A 345 30.99 9.35 25.40
C THR A 345 30.57 9.60 26.84
N ASP A 346 31.55 9.72 27.74
CA ASP A 346 31.28 10.01 29.15
C ASP A 346 31.09 11.51 29.45
N GLY A 347 31.07 12.34 28.40
CA GLY A 347 30.91 13.79 28.45
C GLY A 347 32.09 14.54 29.09
N LYS A 348 33.17 13.84 29.51
CA LYS A 348 34.30 14.47 30.21
C LYS A 348 35.34 15.08 29.28
N ARG A 349 35.34 14.71 27.99
CA ARG A 349 36.21 15.28 26.95
C ARG A 349 35.36 15.87 25.83
N PRO A 350 35.84 16.93 25.15
CA PRO A 350 35.29 17.33 23.87
C PRO A 350 35.41 16.21 22.83
N LEU A 351 34.42 16.13 21.95
CA LEU A 351 34.44 15.36 20.72
C LEU A 351 35.37 16.05 19.72
N ALA A 352 36.33 15.31 19.16
CA ALA A 352 37.14 15.75 18.03
C ALA A 352 36.37 15.52 16.73
N ILE A 353 36.09 16.59 16.00
CA ILE A 353 35.47 16.55 14.68
C ILE A 353 36.56 16.78 13.63
N ASP A 354 36.62 15.87 12.65
CA ASP A 354 37.51 15.95 11.50
C ASP A 354 36.67 15.68 10.24
N ALA A 355 36.68 16.62 9.30
CA ALA A 355 35.97 16.51 8.04
C ALA A 355 36.79 17.08 6.89
N HIS A 356 36.87 16.34 5.79
CA HIS A 356 37.60 16.74 4.58
C HIS A 356 36.77 16.47 3.32
N VAL A 357 36.77 17.42 2.38
CA VAL A 357 35.99 17.36 1.14
C VAL A 357 36.91 17.49 -0.07
N ARG A 358 37.19 16.37 -0.73
CA ARG A 358 37.97 16.32 -1.98
C ARG A 358 37.10 16.67 -3.18
N GLY A 359 37.73 17.07 -4.28
CA GLY A 359 37.10 17.17 -5.60
C GLY A 359 36.55 18.54 -6.00
N SER A 360 36.58 19.54 -5.12
CA SER A 360 36.20 20.91 -5.46
C SER A 360 37.38 21.74 -5.96
N SER A 361 37.18 22.54 -7.01
CA SER A 361 38.12 23.58 -7.47
C SER A 361 37.77 24.98 -6.96
N THR A 362 36.63 25.13 -6.27
CA THR A 362 36.14 26.37 -5.67
C THR A 362 35.97 26.21 -4.15
N PRO A 363 36.05 27.30 -3.37
CA PRO A 363 35.81 27.24 -1.93
C PRO A 363 34.41 26.72 -1.60
N LEU A 364 34.32 25.83 -0.61
CA LEU A 364 33.07 25.33 -0.05
C LEU A 364 32.79 25.99 1.31
N GLN A 365 31.57 25.84 1.78
CA GLN A 365 31.16 26.13 3.16
C GLN A 365 30.80 24.80 3.81
N LEU A 366 31.58 24.37 4.79
CA LEU A 366 31.34 23.16 5.57
C LEU A 366 30.55 23.57 6.82
N GLU A 367 29.37 22.98 6.99
CA GLU A 367 28.49 23.16 8.16
C GLU A 367 28.38 21.83 8.89
N LEU A 368 28.80 21.77 10.15
CA LEU A 368 28.48 20.65 11.03
C LEU A 368 27.11 20.91 11.65
N VAL A 369 26.16 20.03 11.37
CA VAL A 369 24.75 20.15 11.77
C VAL A 369 24.42 19.12 12.85
N SER A 370 23.64 19.55 13.84
CA SER A 370 23.15 18.75 14.97
C SER A 370 21.65 19.00 15.20
N ASN A 371 21.11 18.45 16.28
CA ASN A 371 19.70 18.50 16.70
C ASN A 371 19.00 19.84 16.44
N GLY A 372 17.74 19.79 15.99
CA GLY A 372 16.97 20.96 15.58
C GLY A 372 17.54 21.69 14.35
N GLY A 373 18.31 20.98 13.52
CA GLY A 373 18.95 21.51 12.31
C GLY A 373 20.01 22.57 12.57
N GLN A 374 20.53 22.67 13.80
CA GLN A 374 21.44 23.74 14.22
C GLN A 374 22.85 23.53 13.67
N VAL A 375 23.45 24.59 13.12
CA VAL A 375 24.87 24.59 12.73
C VAL A 375 25.72 24.84 13.97
N VAL A 376 26.39 23.80 14.46
CA VAL A 376 27.18 23.81 15.71
C VAL A 376 28.66 24.13 15.49
N ALA A 377 29.17 23.91 14.28
CA ALA A 377 30.50 24.37 13.84
C ALA A 377 30.49 24.59 12.31
N GLY A 378 31.47 25.30 11.79
CA GLY A 378 31.63 25.43 10.34
C GLY A 378 32.93 26.11 9.91
N ALA A 379 33.29 25.90 8.65
CA ALA A 379 34.51 26.41 8.03
C ALA A 379 34.28 26.78 6.56
N THR A 380 35.16 27.64 6.02
CA THR A 380 35.25 27.94 4.58
C THR A 380 36.52 27.32 4.04
N GLY A 381 36.42 26.50 2.99
CA GLY A 381 37.54 25.73 2.44
C GLY A 381 37.11 24.30 2.10
N ASP A 382 38.01 23.35 2.29
CA ASP A 382 37.86 21.91 2.06
C ASP A 382 38.10 21.06 3.32
N GLN A 383 38.31 21.68 4.47
CA GLN A 383 38.55 21.03 5.75
C GLN A 383 37.80 21.75 6.90
N LEU A 384 37.31 20.96 7.86
CA LEU A 384 36.75 21.43 9.13
C LEU A 384 37.33 20.60 10.28
N ASP A 385 38.17 21.23 11.09
CA ASP A 385 38.65 20.70 12.37
C ASP A 385 37.91 21.41 13.51
N ALA A 386 37.21 20.67 14.37
CA ALA A 386 36.53 21.26 15.52
C ALA A 386 36.66 20.40 16.79
N SER A 387 36.51 21.04 17.94
CA SER A 387 36.52 20.40 19.26
C SER A 387 35.25 20.82 20.01
N LEU A 388 34.19 20.03 19.92
CA LEU A 388 32.90 20.34 20.52
C LEU A 388 32.78 19.69 21.90
N LYS A 389 32.30 20.43 22.90
CA LYS A 389 31.85 19.79 24.13
C LYS A 389 30.63 18.93 23.80
N ALA A 390 30.67 17.63 24.11
CA ALA A 390 29.49 16.78 24.01
C ALA A 390 28.34 17.42 24.82
N ALA A 391 27.30 17.84 24.11
CA ALA A 391 26.07 18.36 24.67
C ALA A 391 25.09 17.19 24.89
N ASP A 392 23.81 17.51 25.08
CA ASP A 392 22.72 16.52 25.02
C ASP A 392 22.40 16.12 23.55
N ASP A 393 23.19 16.60 22.59
CA ASP A 393 23.12 16.28 21.16
C ASP A 393 23.28 14.77 20.90
N SER A 394 22.37 14.21 20.11
CA SER A 394 22.29 12.78 19.81
C SER A 394 22.97 12.37 18.49
N TRP A 395 23.24 13.31 17.59
CA TRP A 395 23.78 13.04 16.26
C TRP A 395 24.47 14.26 15.64
N TYR A 396 25.42 14.01 14.74
CA TYR A 396 26.08 15.04 13.93
C TYR A 396 26.17 14.61 12.46
N PHE A 397 25.93 15.52 11.52
CA PHE A 397 26.23 15.31 10.09
C PHE A 397 26.91 16.53 9.46
N LEU A 398 27.70 16.31 8.41
CA LEU A 398 28.30 17.36 7.61
C LEU A 398 27.37 17.76 6.46
N ARG A 399 27.02 19.04 6.35
CA ARG A 399 26.39 19.65 5.17
C ARG A 399 27.42 20.53 4.47
N VAL A 400 27.61 20.30 3.18
CA VAL A 400 28.53 21.08 2.35
C VAL A 400 27.71 21.98 1.43
N ARG A 401 27.95 23.29 1.48
CA ARG A 401 27.34 24.28 0.58
C ARG A 401 28.35 24.85 -0.40
N ARG A 402 27.86 25.20 -1.60
CA ARG A 402 28.52 26.08 -2.56
C ARG A 402 27.55 27.20 -2.93
N ASP A 403 28.01 28.45 -2.85
CA ASP A 403 27.20 29.65 -3.13
C ASP A 403 25.84 29.68 -2.39
N GLY A 404 25.83 29.20 -1.14
CA GLY A 404 24.65 29.10 -0.27
C GLY A 404 23.74 27.89 -0.51
N ARG A 405 23.89 27.15 -1.61
CA ARG A 405 23.12 25.93 -1.91
C ARG A 405 23.84 24.67 -1.37
N PRO A 406 23.15 23.71 -0.73
CA PRO A 406 23.74 22.42 -0.40
C PRO A 406 24.14 21.65 -1.65
N VAL A 407 25.34 21.05 -1.62
CA VAL A 407 25.92 20.25 -2.71
C VAL A 407 26.41 18.87 -2.26
N ALA A 408 26.54 18.65 -0.95
CA ALA A 408 26.70 17.32 -0.38
C ALA A 408 26.18 17.25 1.07
N TYR A 409 25.83 16.04 1.51
CA TYR A 409 25.42 15.72 2.89
C TYR A 409 26.05 14.38 3.29
N SER A 410 26.70 14.31 4.45
CA SER A 410 27.15 13.03 5.02
C SER A 410 25.98 12.24 5.62
N SER A 411 26.13 10.92 5.76
CA SER A 411 25.37 10.19 6.78
C SER A 411 25.82 10.64 8.18
N PRO A 412 24.99 10.49 9.23
CA PRO A 412 25.31 11.00 10.55
C PRO A 412 26.30 10.09 11.29
N ILE A 413 26.82 10.62 12.38
CA ILE A 413 27.45 9.84 13.46
C ILE A 413 26.63 10.11 14.72
N TRP A 414 26.10 9.06 15.34
CA TRP A 414 25.24 9.19 16.52
C TRP A 414 26.09 9.14 17.80
N VAL A 415 25.80 10.02 18.74
CA VAL A 415 26.54 10.17 19.99
C VAL A 415 25.57 10.02 21.15
N ASN A 416 25.89 9.15 22.11
CA ASN A 416 25.04 8.86 23.27
C ASN A 416 23.62 8.39 22.93
N ASP A 417 23.42 7.78 21.75
CA ASP A 417 22.15 7.18 21.33
C ASP A 417 21.56 6.33 22.47
N HIS A 418 20.37 6.75 22.93
CA HIS A 418 19.55 6.02 23.86
C HIS A 418 18.50 5.27 23.08
N LYS A 419 18.66 3.94 22.95
CA LYS A 419 17.60 3.07 22.44
C LYS A 419 16.29 3.34 23.19
N GLN A 420 15.36 4.03 22.54
CA GLN A 420 14.02 4.19 23.07
C GLN A 420 13.39 2.80 23.23
N ALA A 421 12.71 2.60 24.36
CA ALA A 421 12.04 1.33 24.63
C ALA A 421 11.01 1.08 23.52
N GLY A 422 11.01 -0.15 22.97
CA GLY A 422 10.22 -0.49 21.79
C GLY A 422 8.74 -0.17 21.94
N ALA A 423 8.10 0.19 20.82
CA ALA A 423 6.66 0.38 20.76
C ALA A 423 5.92 -0.83 21.40
N PRO A 424 4.85 -0.60 22.18
CA PRO A 424 4.15 -1.67 22.87
C PRO A 424 3.66 -2.72 21.86
N ASN A 425 3.78 -3.99 22.21
CA ASN A 425 3.20 -5.07 21.41
C ASN A 425 1.71 -4.79 21.22
N ALA A 426 1.27 -4.78 19.96
CA ALA A 426 -0.13 -4.84 19.61
C ALA A 426 -0.80 -5.98 20.42
N PRO A 427 -1.85 -5.70 21.20
CA PRO A 427 -2.61 -6.75 21.85
C PRO A 427 -3.18 -7.68 20.77
N GLU A 428 -3.14 -9.00 20.99
CA GLU A 428 -3.99 -9.89 20.20
C GLU A 428 -5.44 -9.48 20.44
N GLY A 429 -6.06 -8.86 19.43
CA GLY A 429 -7.48 -8.56 19.43
C GLY A 429 -8.24 -9.88 19.47
N ASP A 430 -8.67 -10.30 20.67
CA ASP A 430 -9.44 -11.53 20.84
C ASP A 430 -10.74 -11.42 20.01
N LEU A 431 -10.78 -12.19 18.92
CA LEU A 431 -11.94 -12.31 18.07
C LEU A 431 -13.04 -13.17 18.73
N SER A 432 -12.69 -13.87 19.82
CA SER A 432 -13.62 -14.68 20.59
C SER A 432 -14.46 -13.80 21.51
N THR A 433 -15.69 -14.22 21.72
CA THR A 433 -16.63 -13.63 22.66
C THR A 433 -17.29 -14.75 23.46
N LYS A 434 -18.10 -14.41 24.46
CA LYS A 434 -18.87 -15.41 25.22
C LYS A 434 -19.85 -16.19 24.34
N ASP A 435 -20.39 -15.54 23.29
CA ASP A 435 -21.56 -16.02 22.55
C ASP A 435 -21.22 -16.41 21.08
N GLY A 436 -19.94 -16.34 20.70
CA GLY A 436 -19.44 -16.67 19.35
C GLY A 436 -18.04 -16.10 19.07
N ARG A 437 -17.60 -16.17 17.82
CA ARG A 437 -16.33 -15.62 17.32
C ARG A 437 -16.58 -14.74 16.10
N TRP A 438 -15.85 -13.64 15.98
CA TRP A 438 -15.72 -12.90 14.72
C TRP A 438 -14.96 -13.72 13.70
N LEU A 439 -15.64 -14.11 12.62
CA LEU A 439 -15.07 -14.80 11.46
C LEU A 439 -14.92 -13.80 10.32
N ALA A 440 -13.76 -13.75 9.69
CA ALA A 440 -13.49 -12.94 8.50
C ALA A 440 -13.91 -13.67 7.22
N GLY A 441 -14.38 -12.93 6.22
CA GLY A 441 -14.60 -13.51 4.90
C GLY A 441 -15.01 -12.50 3.85
N ASP A 442 -15.23 -13.04 2.67
CA ASP A 442 -15.69 -12.30 1.50
C ASP A 442 -16.92 -13.00 0.91
N LEU A 443 -17.85 -12.19 0.39
CA LEU A 443 -19.14 -12.62 -0.14
C LEU A 443 -19.28 -12.38 -1.65
N ASN A 444 -18.30 -11.70 -2.29
CA ASN A 444 -18.36 -11.30 -3.69
C ASN A 444 -17.01 -11.55 -4.37
N VAL A 445 -16.82 -12.75 -4.93
CA VAL A 445 -15.57 -13.17 -5.59
C VAL A 445 -15.89 -14.08 -6.77
N HIS A 446 -15.25 -13.83 -7.91
CA HIS A 446 -15.50 -14.56 -9.16
C HIS A 446 -14.35 -15.54 -9.49
N SER A 447 -14.69 -16.59 -10.22
CA SER A 447 -13.77 -17.61 -10.73
C SER A 447 -13.95 -17.84 -12.22
N CYS A 448 -13.21 -18.80 -12.80
CA CYS A 448 -13.37 -19.28 -14.17
C CYS A 448 -14.76 -19.82 -14.58
N PHE A 449 -15.78 -19.77 -13.70
CA PHE A 449 -17.16 -20.08 -14.08
C PHE A 449 -18.01 -18.83 -14.34
N SER A 450 -17.55 -17.65 -13.91
CA SER A 450 -18.27 -16.38 -14.08
C SER A 450 -18.20 -15.83 -15.51
N SER A 451 -19.26 -15.15 -15.94
CA SER A 451 -19.41 -14.64 -17.32
C SER A 451 -18.49 -13.45 -17.64
N ASP A 452 -17.99 -12.77 -16.60
CA ASP A 452 -17.14 -11.59 -16.64
C ASP A 452 -15.64 -11.91 -16.44
N VAL A 453 -15.30 -13.18 -16.27
CA VAL A 453 -13.94 -13.71 -16.15
C VAL A 453 -13.53 -14.45 -17.42
N TYR A 454 -12.28 -14.28 -17.85
CA TYR A 454 -11.62 -15.07 -18.89
C TYR A 454 -10.56 -15.97 -18.27
N CYS A 455 -10.62 -17.27 -18.57
CA CYS A 455 -9.64 -18.26 -18.14
C CYS A 455 -9.05 -19.05 -19.31
N ALA A 456 -7.77 -18.80 -19.56
CA ALA A 456 -6.99 -19.45 -20.62
C ALA A 456 -7.04 -20.99 -20.49
N GLY A 457 -7.47 -21.65 -21.57
CA GLY A 457 -7.61 -23.11 -21.63
C GLY A 457 -9.02 -23.64 -21.32
N THR A 458 -9.90 -22.81 -20.74
CA THR A 458 -11.34 -23.09 -20.66
C THR A 458 -12.09 -22.32 -21.74
N ASP A 459 -11.79 -21.03 -21.87
CA ASP A 459 -12.46 -20.13 -22.82
C ASP A 459 -11.76 -20.09 -24.18
N LYS A 460 -12.45 -19.54 -25.19
CA LYS A 460 -11.89 -19.45 -26.54
C LYS A 460 -10.80 -18.38 -26.56
N ALA A 461 -9.68 -18.64 -27.22
CA ALA A 461 -8.61 -17.65 -27.39
C ALA A 461 -9.05 -16.36 -28.12
N SER A 462 -10.20 -16.36 -28.82
CA SER A 462 -10.82 -15.17 -29.40
C SER A 462 -11.51 -14.25 -28.38
N GLU A 463 -11.79 -14.76 -27.18
CA GLU A 463 -12.40 -14.07 -26.04
C GLU A 463 -11.32 -13.63 -25.02
N ALA A 464 -10.04 -13.76 -25.37
CA ALA A 464 -8.92 -13.41 -24.53
C ALA A 464 -8.85 -11.91 -24.24
N ASP A 465 -9.18 -11.54 -23.00
CA ASP A 465 -9.11 -10.18 -22.48
C ASP A 465 -8.09 -10.15 -21.32
N PRO A 466 -6.97 -9.41 -21.43
CA PRO A 466 -5.99 -9.31 -20.35
C PRO A 466 -6.58 -8.69 -19.07
N PHE A 467 -7.65 -7.89 -19.18
CA PHE A 467 -8.33 -7.26 -18.05
C PHE A 467 -9.35 -8.17 -17.34
N ARG A 468 -9.63 -9.36 -17.91
CA ARG A 468 -10.52 -10.38 -17.31
C ARG A 468 -9.80 -11.65 -16.89
N GLN A 469 -8.47 -11.72 -16.99
CA GLN A 469 -7.69 -12.92 -16.63
C GLN A 469 -7.90 -13.34 -15.17
N GLY A 470 -8.82 -14.27 -14.96
CA GLY A 470 -9.19 -14.79 -13.66
C GLY A 470 -8.47 -16.08 -13.30
N VAL A 471 -8.93 -16.67 -12.20
CA VAL A 471 -8.30 -17.81 -11.57
C VAL A 471 -9.31 -18.90 -11.25
N ASP A 472 -8.82 -20.13 -11.12
CA ASP A 472 -9.67 -21.25 -10.72
C ASP A 472 -10.13 -21.13 -9.26
N VAL A 473 -11.18 -21.88 -8.91
CA VAL A 473 -11.75 -21.87 -7.56
C VAL A 473 -10.71 -22.23 -6.51
N ARG A 474 -9.82 -23.20 -6.80
CA ARG A 474 -8.71 -23.58 -5.91
C ARG A 474 -7.81 -22.39 -5.58
N SER A 475 -7.48 -21.57 -6.57
CA SER A 475 -6.65 -20.38 -6.42
C SER A 475 -7.35 -19.29 -5.60
N ARG A 476 -8.67 -19.12 -5.73
CA ARG A 476 -9.45 -18.23 -4.83
C ARG A 476 -9.42 -18.71 -3.38
N PHE A 477 -9.59 -20.00 -3.12
CA PHE A 477 -9.47 -20.55 -1.77
C PHE A 477 -8.04 -20.46 -1.21
N ALA A 478 -7.01 -20.62 -2.06
CA ALA A 478 -5.61 -20.40 -1.67
C ALA A 478 -5.31 -18.93 -1.35
N GLU A 479 -5.81 -17.99 -2.16
CA GLU A 479 -5.73 -16.55 -1.92
C GLU A 479 -6.40 -16.18 -0.59
N ALA A 480 -7.67 -16.55 -0.40
CA ALA A 480 -8.43 -16.29 0.82
C ALA A 480 -7.74 -16.86 2.07
N GLY A 481 -7.22 -18.09 2.00
CA GLY A 481 -6.47 -18.70 3.10
C GLY A 481 -5.15 -17.99 3.40
N SER A 482 -4.42 -17.54 2.36
CA SER A 482 -3.20 -16.73 2.53
C SER A 482 -3.48 -15.35 3.12
N ARG A 483 -4.69 -14.81 2.87
CA ARG A 483 -5.19 -13.56 3.43
C ARG A 483 -5.83 -13.71 4.82
N GLY A 484 -5.91 -14.95 5.34
CA GLY A 484 -6.41 -15.26 6.68
C GLY A 484 -7.93 -15.22 6.84
N LEU A 485 -8.69 -15.35 5.75
CA LEU A 485 -10.15 -15.42 5.79
C LEU A 485 -10.63 -16.76 6.37
N ASP A 486 -11.70 -16.72 7.17
CA ASP A 486 -12.36 -17.90 7.73
C ASP A 486 -13.43 -18.48 6.78
N TYR A 487 -14.03 -17.66 5.90
CA TYR A 487 -15.01 -18.10 4.90
C TYR A 487 -14.91 -17.31 3.58
N LEU A 488 -15.44 -17.90 2.50
CA LEU A 488 -15.49 -17.31 1.16
C LEU A 488 -16.77 -17.78 0.46
N ALA A 489 -17.52 -16.85 -0.11
CA ALA A 489 -18.46 -17.14 -1.19
C ALA A 489 -17.75 -16.88 -2.53
N VAL A 490 -17.71 -17.89 -3.40
CA VAL A 490 -17.40 -17.69 -4.81
C VAL A 490 -18.74 -17.65 -5.53
N THR A 491 -19.06 -16.51 -6.12
CA THR A 491 -20.40 -16.12 -6.54
C THR A 491 -20.41 -15.78 -8.01
N ASP A 492 -20.09 -16.77 -8.83
CA ASP A 492 -20.07 -16.64 -10.29
C ASP A 492 -21.44 -16.23 -10.85
N ASP A 493 -21.44 -15.43 -11.92
CA ASP A 493 -22.64 -14.94 -12.62
C ASP A 493 -23.60 -16.07 -13.00
N ASP A 494 -24.79 -16.08 -12.38
CA ASP A 494 -25.85 -17.07 -12.62
C ASP A 494 -25.34 -18.52 -12.60
N ASP A 495 -24.28 -18.83 -11.83
CA ASP A 495 -23.62 -20.13 -11.81
C ASP A 495 -23.23 -20.59 -10.39
N VAL A 496 -23.41 -21.89 -10.12
CA VAL A 496 -23.20 -22.51 -8.80
C VAL A 496 -22.10 -23.59 -8.82
N ARG A 497 -21.37 -23.77 -9.93
CA ARG A 497 -20.37 -24.83 -10.10
C ARG A 497 -19.21 -24.68 -9.14
N SER A 498 -18.84 -23.45 -8.76
CA SER A 498 -17.77 -23.17 -7.79
C SER A 498 -18.04 -23.73 -6.38
N ALA A 499 -19.29 -23.76 -5.95
CA ALA A 499 -19.70 -24.39 -4.70
C ALA A 499 -19.44 -25.91 -4.67
N GLY A 500 -19.46 -26.57 -5.84
CA GLY A 500 -19.17 -28.00 -6.01
C GLY A 500 -17.78 -28.30 -6.58
N ALA A 501 -16.96 -27.29 -6.83
CA ALA A 501 -15.68 -27.44 -7.50
C ALA A 501 -14.63 -28.12 -6.60
N ARG A 502 -13.63 -28.73 -7.24
CA ARG A 502 -12.49 -29.32 -6.54
C ARG A 502 -11.76 -28.24 -5.74
N ASP A 503 -11.39 -28.58 -4.51
CA ASP A 503 -10.70 -27.73 -3.53
C ASP A 503 -11.49 -26.47 -3.12
N SER A 504 -12.79 -26.40 -3.43
CA SER A 504 -13.74 -25.48 -2.81
C SER A 504 -13.86 -25.79 -1.31
N GLY A 505 -13.74 -24.77 -0.46
CA GLY A 505 -13.56 -24.96 0.99
C GLY A 505 -12.14 -25.39 1.40
N GLY A 506 -11.15 -25.21 0.52
CA GLY A 506 -9.75 -25.51 0.78
C GLY A 506 -9.06 -24.53 1.72
N HIS A 507 -7.81 -24.81 2.06
CA HIS A 507 -6.90 -23.91 2.80
C HIS A 507 -7.40 -23.42 4.19
N GLY A 508 -8.39 -24.09 4.79
CA GLY A 508 -8.97 -23.73 6.09
C GLY A 508 -10.15 -22.75 6.02
N VAL A 509 -10.52 -22.32 4.82
CA VAL A 509 -11.60 -21.36 4.56
C VAL A 509 -12.90 -22.11 4.27
N LEU A 510 -14.02 -21.73 4.89
CA LEU A 510 -15.32 -22.33 4.60
C LEU A 510 -15.90 -21.83 3.28
N ALA A 511 -16.38 -22.75 2.44
CA ALA A 511 -17.22 -22.37 1.30
C ALA A 511 -18.64 -21.97 1.76
N ILE A 512 -19.07 -20.79 1.35
CA ILE A 512 -20.48 -20.38 1.37
C ILE A 512 -21.02 -20.57 -0.06
N PRO A 513 -21.94 -21.53 -0.30
CA PRO A 513 -22.48 -21.73 -1.64
C PRO A 513 -23.40 -20.56 -2.02
N GLY A 514 -23.31 -20.08 -3.25
CA GLY A 514 -24.16 -19.00 -3.77
C GLY A 514 -23.87 -18.72 -5.23
N TYR A 515 -24.51 -17.68 -5.76
CA TYR A 515 -24.31 -17.14 -7.11
C TYR A 515 -24.73 -15.66 -7.12
N GLU A 516 -24.22 -14.86 -8.05
CA GLU A 516 -24.71 -13.50 -8.31
C GLU A 516 -25.84 -13.56 -9.36
N ASP A 517 -27.06 -13.15 -9.00
CA ASP A 517 -28.24 -13.18 -9.88
C ASP A 517 -28.34 -11.85 -10.66
N ARG A 518 -28.29 -11.91 -12.00
CA ARG A 518 -28.30 -10.73 -12.88
C ARG A 518 -29.72 -10.17 -13.09
N VAL A 519 -30.29 -9.62 -12.01
CA VAL A 519 -31.61 -8.95 -11.94
C VAL A 519 -31.57 -7.51 -12.51
N ASN A 520 -32.58 -6.66 -12.23
CA ASN A 520 -32.52 -5.21 -12.50
C ASN A 520 -31.57 -4.50 -11.51
N GLY A 521 -30.27 -4.78 -11.65
CA GLY A 521 -29.23 -4.57 -10.64
C GLY A 521 -28.38 -5.85 -10.54
N SER A 522 -27.89 -6.20 -9.36
CA SER A 522 -27.38 -7.55 -9.08
C SER A 522 -27.62 -7.92 -7.60
N ALA A 523 -27.78 -9.21 -7.33
CA ALA A 523 -28.15 -9.71 -6.01
C ALA A 523 -27.60 -11.13 -5.72
N HIS A 524 -26.82 -11.29 -4.65
CA HIS A 524 -26.34 -12.59 -4.25
C HIS A 524 -27.44 -13.44 -3.60
N VAL A 525 -27.51 -14.68 -4.07
CA VAL A 525 -28.39 -15.73 -3.56
C VAL A 525 -27.55 -16.70 -2.73
N LEU A 526 -27.22 -16.28 -1.50
CA LEU A 526 -26.29 -17.00 -0.63
C LEU A 526 -26.97 -18.15 0.13
N GLY A 527 -26.20 -19.21 0.37
CA GLY A 527 -26.65 -20.47 0.95
C GLY A 527 -27.26 -21.47 -0.04
N MET A 528 -27.24 -21.18 -1.35
CA MET A 528 -27.88 -22.01 -2.38
C MET A 528 -26.84 -22.69 -3.28
N ASN A 529 -27.03 -23.99 -3.53
CA ASN A 529 -26.19 -24.81 -4.42
C ASN A 529 -26.86 -25.13 -5.77
N ARG A 530 -27.90 -24.36 -6.10
CA ARG A 530 -28.66 -24.43 -7.35
C ARG A 530 -29.26 -23.06 -7.63
N LEU A 531 -29.39 -22.71 -8.91
CA LEU A 531 -30.14 -21.55 -9.32
C LEU A 531 -31.60 -21.68 -8.89
N LEU A 532 -32.15 -20.59 -8.35
CA LEU A 532 -33.56 -20.45 -8.04
C LEU A 532 -34.22 -19.58 -9.11
N ASN A 533 -35.54 -19.63 -9.22
CA ASN A 533 -36.26 -18.93 -10.28
C ASN A 533 -36.53 -17.47 -9.89
N ASN A 534 -35.90 -16.52 -10.59
CA ASN A 534 -36.14 -15.08 -10.46
C ASN A 534 -37.41 -14.59 -11.21
N GLY A 535 -38.09 -15.49 -11.94
CA GLY A 535 -39.44 -15.30 -12.48
C GLY A 535 -39.48 -14.41 -13.73
N ASP A 536 -40.27 -13.35 -13.70
CA ASP A 536 -40.35 -12.33 -14.76
C ASP A 536 -39.45 -11.12 -14.48
N GLY A 537 -38.60 -11.19 -13.45
CA GLY A 537 -37.76 -10.09 -13.00
C GLY A 537 -38.52 -8.94 -12.35
N SER A 538 -39.84 -9.04 -12.10
CA SER A 538 -40.60 -8.02 -11.38
C SER A 538 -40.22 -8.00 -9.89
N ALA A 539 -40.43 -6.86 -9.22
CA ALA A 539 -40.22 -6.76 -7.77
C ALA A 539 -41.00 -7.83 -6.97
N ALA A 540 -42.18 -8.24 -7.45
CA ALA A 540 -42.96 -9.31 -6.84
C ALA A 540 -42.27 -10.68 -6.98
N ALA A 541 -41.70 -10.98 -8.15
CA ALA A 541 -40.96 -12.22 -8.39
C ALA A 541 -39.65 -12.26 -7.58
N ILE A 542 -38.89 -11.16 -7.53
CA ILE A 542 -37.64 -11.09 -6.76
C ILE A 542 -37.89 -11.17 -5.24
N ASN A 543 -38.98 -10.58 -4.72
CA ASN A 543 -39.40 -10.85 -3.33
C ASN A 543 -39.78 -12.32 -3.12
N GLY A 544 -40.40 -12.98 -4.12
CA GLY A 544 -40.67 -14.42 -4.11
C GLY A 544 -39.39 -15.25 -3.96
N LEU A 545 -38.38 -14.96 -4.79
CA LEU A 545 -37.03 -15.52 -4.71
C LEU A 545 -36.42 -15.30 -3.32
N ALA A 546 -36.35 -14.05 -2.85
CA ALA A 546 -35.78 -13.73 -1.54
C ALA A 546 -36.50 -14.45 -0.38
N ASN A 547 -37.81 -14.68 -0.50
CA ASN A 547 -38.57 -15.47 0.48
C ASN A 547 -38.27 -16.97 0.40
N GLU A 548 -38.07 -17.56 -0.79
CA GLU A 548 -37.61 -18.95 -0.93
C GLU A 548 -36.19 -19.14 -0.34
N VAL A 549 -35.30 -18.16 -0.55
CA VAL A 549 -33.94 -18.13 0.01
C VAL A 549 -33.99 -18.14 1.55
N ARG A 550 -34.76 -17.22 2.16
CA ARG A 550 -34.98 -17.16 3.61
C ARG A 550 -35.56 -18.46 4.18
N ALA A 551 -36.57 -19.02 3.51
CA ALA A 551 -37.22 -20.26 3.94
C ALA A 551 -36.27 -21.48 3.97
N LYS A 552 -35.17 -21.42 3.22
CA LYS A 552 -34.11 -22.44 3.21
C LYS A 552 -32.91 -22.12 4.11
N GLY A 553 -32.94 -21.00 4.82
CA GLY A 553 -31.81 -20.56 5.63
C GLY A 553 -30.65 -19.98 4.83
N GLY A 554 -30.92 -19.45 3.63
CA GLY A 554 -30.00 -18.59 2.87
C GLY A 554 -30.09 -17.10 3.25
N VAL A 555 -29.38 -16.26 2.51
CA VAL A 555 -29.38 -14.79 2.63
C VAL A 555 -29.60 -14.20 1.23
N PHE A 556 -30.51 -13.24 1.10
CA PHE A 556 -30.68 -12.45 -0.12
C PHE A 556 -30.02 -11.07 0.06
N GLN A 557 -28.96 -10.81 -0.70
CA GLN A 557 -28.19 -9.56 -0.66
C GLN A 557 -28.54 -8.66 -1.85
N ILE A 558 -28.50 -7.35 -1.67
CA ILE A 558 -28.38 -6.39 -2.78
C ILE A 558 -26.91 -6.03 -2.94
N ASP A 559 -26.36 -6.17 -4.14
CA ASP A 559 -24.95 -5.95 -4.39
C ASP A 559 -24.68 -4.56 -4.94
N HIS A 560 -23.54 -3.99 -4.50
CA HIS A 560 -22.96 -2.72 -4.94
C HIS A 560 -23.97 -1.67 -5.47
N PRO A 561 -25.01 -1.26 -4.72
CA PRO A 561 -26.11 -0.44 -5.25
C PRO A 561 -25.67 0.98 -5.66
N GLY A 562 -24.52 1.45 -5.13
CA GLY A 562 -23.83 2.68 -5.50
C GLY A 562 -22.87 2.57 -6.67
N SER A 563 -22.87 1.46 -7.44
CA SER A 563 -22.08 1.32 -8.67
C SER A 563 -22.68 2.16 -9.81
N LYS A 564 -21.84 2.61 -10.74
CA LYS A 564 -22.23 3.35 -11.97
C LYS A 564 -23.12 4.60 -11.75
N ILE A 565 -23.13 5.16 -10.55
CA ILE A 565 -23.92 6.35 -10.24
C ILE A 565 -23.42 7.58 -11.01
N THR A 566 -24.34 8.30 -11.65
CA THR A 566 -24.05 9.53 -12.41
C THR A 566 -24.65 10.78 -11.78
N LYS A 567 -25.36 10.62 -10.65
CA LYS A 567 -25.99 11.67 -9.85
C LYS A 567 -25.86 11.30 -8.37
N PRO A 568 -25.75 12.27 -7.45
CA PRO A 568 -25.80 11.99 -6.02
C PRO A 568 -27.15 11.39 -5.63
N PHE A 569 -27.13 10.31 -4.86
CA PHE A 569 -28.31 9.82 -4.14
C PHE A 569 -28.62 10.81 -3.01
N ALA A 570 -29.84 11.36 -2.99
CA ALA A 570 -30.23 12.37 -2.01
C ALA A 570 -31.70 12.21 -1.63
N GLY A 571 -32.04 12.43 -0.35
CA GLY A 571 -33.43 12.38 0.13
C GLY A 571 -34.13 11.04 -0.07
N CYS A 572 -33.36 9.94 -0.11
CA CYS A 572 -33.84 8.60 -0.48
C CYS A 572 -34.40 8.45 -1.91
N ASP A 573 -33.98 9.30 -2.87
CA ASP A 573 -34.32 9.12 -4.29
C ASP A 573 -33.53 7.97 -4.94
N ALA A 574 -34.12 6.78 -4.86
CA ALA A 574 -33.55 5.56 -5.42
C ALA A 574 -33.59 5.48 -6.96
N SER A 575 -34.13 6.47 -7.68
CA SER A 575 -34.07 6.51 -9.15
C SER A 575 -32.66 6.77 -9.70
N THR A 576 -31.71 7.07 -8.81
CA THR A 576 -30.28 7.30 -9.12
C THR A 576 -29.39 6.06 -8.94
N LEU A 577 -29.93 4.97 -8.38
CA LEU A 577 -29.17 3.74 -8.10
C LEU A 577 -29.16 2.79 -9.29
N THR A 578 -28.11 1.95 -9.37
CA THR A 578 -28.08 0.82 -10.31
C THR A 578 -29.04 -0.30 -9.89
N TRP A 579 -29.42 -0.34 -8.61
CA TRP A 579 -30.50 -1.20 -8.09
C TRP A 579 -31.89 -0.65 -8.49
N GLY A 580 -32.40 -1.09 -9.64
CA GLY A 580 -33.59 -0.54 -10.27
C GLY A 580 -34.94 -0.90 -9.62
N TYR A 581 -34.94 -1.61 -8.49
CA TYR A 581 -36.15 -1.91 -7.70
C TYR A 581 -36.43 -0.90 -6.58
N GLY A 582 -35.55 0.09 -6.36
CA GLY A 582 -35.73 1.10 -5.32
C GLY A 582 -35.87 0.49 -3.93
N PHE A 583 -37.06 0.60 -3.32
CA PHE A 583 -37.39 0.01 -2.01
C PHE A 583 -38.46 -1.10 -2.12
N ASP A 584 -38.80 -1.55 -3.32
CA ASP A 584 -39.89 -2.52 -3.53
C ASP A 584 -39.45 -3.98 -3.30
N VAL A 585 -38.15 -4.26 -3.31
CA VAL A 585 -37.56 -5.58 -3.00
C VAL A 585 -36.80 -5.49 -1.67
N ARG A 586 -37.19 -6.30 -0.70
CA ARG A 586 -36.64 -6.27 0.67
C ARG A 586 -35.37 -7.14 0.80
N PRO A 587 -34.18 -6.58 1.04
CA PRO A 587 -32.95 -7.35 1.30
C PRO A 587 -32.93 -7.98 2.70
N ASP A 588 -32.01 -8.94 2.90
CA ASP A 588 -31.47 -9.28 4.22
C ASP A 588 -30.21 -8.46 4.52
N THR A 589 -29.31 -8.37 3.54
CA THR A 589 -28.05 -7.61 3.59
C THR A 589 -27.95 -6.65 2.39
N ILE A 590 -27.20 -5.57 2.54
CA ILE A 590 -26.75 -4.69 1.45
C ILE A 590 -25.23 -4.69 1.45
N GLU A 591 -24.62 -4.94 0.30
CA GLU A 591 -23.20 -4.74 0.07
C GLU A 591 -22.92 -3.23 0.00
N VAL A 592 -22.62 -2.64 1.16
CA VAL A 592 -22.37 -1.20 1.30
C VAL A 592 -20.96 -0.84 0.87
N TRP A 593 -20.01 -1.77 1.01
CA TRP A 593 -18.63 -1.56 0.63
C TRP A 593 -18.22 -2.55 -0.43
N ASN A 594 -17.97 -2.04 -1.64
CA ASN A 594 -17.41 -2.76 -2.76
C ASN A 594 -16.48 -1.79 -3.54
N PRO A 595 -15.29 -2.21 -4.00
CA PRO A 595 -14.35 -1.36 -4.73
C PRO A 595 -14.89 -0.61 -5.96
N GLY A 596 -15.88 -1.16 -6.66
CA GLY A 596 -16.59 -0.57 -7.80
C GLY A 596 -17.83 0.25 -7.43
N SER A 597 -18.08 0.47 -6.13
CA SER A 597 -19.30 1.10 -5.61
C SER A 597 -19.00 2.28 -4.69
N SER A 598 -19.80 3.35 -4.78
CA SER A 598 -19.70 4.47 -3.83
C SER A 598 -20.22 4.03 -2.45
N ILE A 599 -19.32 3.95 -1.45
CA ILE A 599 -19.65 3.56 -0.08
C ILE A 599 -20.72 4.49 0.47
N ARG A 600 -20.49 5.81 0.37
CA ARG A 600 -21.44 6.84 0.82
C ARG A 600 -22.86 6.61 0.30
N THR A 601 -22.98 6.30 -1.00
CA THR A 601 -24.30 6.12 -1.64
C THR A 601 -25.01 4.86 -1.12
N ALA A 602 -24.27 3.78 -0.92
CA ALA A 602 -24.82 2.56 -0.37
C ALA A 602 -25.12 2.66 1.15
N GLU A 603 -24.33 3.44 1.91
CA GLU A 603 -24.61 3.81 3.30
C GLU A 603 -25.90 4.65 3.42
N ASP A 604 -26.06 5.68 2.60
CA ASP A 604 -27.27 6.51 2.58
C ASP A 604 -28.50 5.67 2.19
N TYR A 605 -28.34 4.72 1.25
CA TYR A 605 -29.41 3.78 0.86
C TYR A 605 -29.77 2.79 1.98
N LEU A 606 -28.78 2.26 2.72
CA LEU A 606 -29.01 1.47 3.94
C LEU A 606 -29.73 2.32 4.99
N ASP A 607 -29.26 3.53 5.29
CA ASP A 607 -29.87 4.42 6.28
C ASP A 607 -31.34 4.74 5.92
N CYS A 608 -31.65 4.87 4.63
CA CYS A 608 -33.02 4.98 4.13
C CYS A 608 -33.88 3.73 4.41
N TRP A 609 -33.33 2.52 4.31
CA TRP A 609 -34.03 1.28 4.74
C TRP A 609 -34.25 1.28 6.26
N LEU A 610 -33.22 1.61 7.04
CA LEU A 610 -33.30 1.62 8.50
C LEU A 610 -34.29 2.67 9.03
N GLN A 611 -34.38 3.85 8.38
CA GLN A 611 -35.40 4.87 8.65
C GLN A 611 -36.85 4.42 8.36
N ARG A 612 -37.04 3.43 7.47
CA ARG A 612 -38.36 2.79 7.22
C ARG A 612 -38.71 1.75 8.29
N GLY A 613 -37.85 1.54 9.29
CA GLY A 613 -38.03 0.59 10.38
C GLY A 613 -37.58 -0.84 10.06
N GLU A 614 -36.94 -1.03 8.89
CA GLU A 614 -36.52 -2.34 8.44
C GLU A 614 -35.23 -2.82 9.12
N ARG A 615 -35.10 -4.15 9.23
CA ARG A 615 -33.86 -4.79 9.66
C ARG A 615 -33.09 -5.30 8.45
N VAL A 616 -32.13 -4.49 8.02
CA VAL A 616 -31.20 -4.78 6.94
C VAL A 616 -29.79 -4.68 7.49
N ALA A 617 -28.95 -5.65 7.15
CA ALA A 617 -27.57 -5.71 7.57
C ALA A 617 -26.63 -5.09 6.53
N LEU A 618 -25.49 -4.62 7.00
CA LEU A 618 -24.38 -4.13 6.20
C LEU A 618 -23.40 -5.27 5.90
N THR A 619 -22.99 -5.42 4.64
CA THR A 619 -21.89 -6.30 4.20
C THR A 619 -20.96 -5.56 3.25
N GLY A 620 -19.87 -6.21 2.88
CA GLY A 620 -18.97 -5.79 1.81
C GLY A 620 -18.34 -6.99 1.11
N GLY A 621 -17.86 -6.78 -0.10
CA GLY A 621 -17.22 -7.82 -0.91
C GLY A 621 -16.30 -7.22 -1.97
N SER A 622 -15.27 -7.98 -2.38
CA SER A 622 -14.17 -7.41 -3.17
C SER A 622 -14.42 -7.34 -4.67
N GLU A 623 -15.42 -8.06 -5.18
CA GLU A 623 -15.68 -8.24 -6.62
C GLU A 623 -14.43 -8.80 -7.36
N ALA A 624 -13.66 -9.67 -6.68
CA ALA A 624 -12.33 -10.07 -7.17
C ALA A 624 -12.45 -10.99 -8.41
N LYS A 625 -12.07 -10.43 -9.57
CA LYS A 625 -12.17 -11.10 -10.89
C LYS A 625 -10.85 -11.62 -11.44
N THR A 626 -9.74 -10.91 -11.21
CA THR A 626 -8.43 -11.24 -11.82
C THR A 626 -7.34 -11.62 -10.82
N GLN A 627 -6.21 -12.10 -11.34
CA GLN A 627 -4.95 -12.28 -10.58
C GLN A 627 -4.05 -11.03 -10.67
N TYR A 628 -4.15 -10.26 -11.76
CA TYR A 628 -3.17 -9.24 -12.15
C TYR A 628 -3.69 -7.79 -12.06
N GLY A 629 -5.01 -7.60 -11.97
CA GLY A 629 -5.64 -6.30 -12.21
C GLY A 629 -5.94 -5.44 -10.98
N GLN A 630 -5.86 -5.98 -9.76
CA GLN A 630 -6.22 -5.25 -8.55
C GLN A 630 -5.27 -5.54 -7.39
N PRO A 631 -4.78 -4.52 -6.67
CA PRO A 631 -4.25 -4.69 -5.30
C PRO A 631 -5.31 -5.33 -4.38
N GLN A 632 -6.57 -4.98 -4.67
CA GLN A 632 -7.79 -5.35 -3.98
C GLN A 632 -8.29 -6.72 -4.46
N GLY A 633 -7.61 -7.78 -4.02
CA GLY A 633 -8.08 -9.16 -4.13
C GLY A 633 -9.07 -9.54 -3.01
N ALA A 634 -9.35 -10.84 -2.86
CA ALA A 634 -10.35 -11.35 -1.91
C ALA A 634 -10.13 -10.80 -0.48
N GLY A 635 -11.20 -10.42 0.21
CA GLY A 635 -11.15 -9.81 1.54
C GLY A 635 -10.74 -8.32 1.54
N TYR A 636 -10.79 -7.64 0.40
CA TYR A 636 -10.72 -6.17 0.33
C TYR A 636 -12.01 -5.63 -0.31
N PRO A 637 -13.01 -5.18 0.48
CA PRO A 637 -13.07 -5.21 1.94
C PRO A 637 -13.37 -6.62 2.50
N THR A 638 -13.13 -6.81 3.80
CA THR A 638 -13.50 -8.02 4.55
C THR A 638 -14.82 -7.80 5.27
N THR A 639 -15.81 -8.69 5.05
CA THR A 639 -16.96 -8.82 5.94
C THR A 639 -16.57 -9.70 7.14
N TRP A 640 -16.89 -9.21 8.33
CA TRP A 640 -16.78 -9.93 9.59
C TRP A 640 -18.15 -10.32 10.09
N VAL A 641 -18.33 -11.57 10.51
CA VAL A 641 -19.57 -12.05 11.12
C VAL A 641 -19.32 -12.58 12.53
N LEU A 642 -20.13 -12.16 13.50
CA LEU A 642 -20.10 -12.72 14.85
C LEU A 642 -20.92 -14.01 14.90
N ALA A 643 -20.28 -15.11 14.54
CA ALA A 643 -20.90 -16.43 14.42
C ALA A 643 -20.66 -17.30 15.66
N ARG A 644 -21.68 -18.06 16.06
CA ARG A 644 -21.62 -19.01 17.19
C ARG A 644 -20.61 -20.15 17.02
N ASN A 645 -20.22 -20.48 15.79
CA ASN A 645 -19.12 -21.39 15.46
C ASN A 645 -18.66 -21.20 13.99
N HIS A 646 -17.56 -21.84 13.63
CA HIS A 646 -17.04 -21.90 12.26
C HIS A 646 -17.85 -22.92 11.43
N SER A 647 -19.01 -22.50 10.91
CA SER A 647 -19.81 -23.29 9.94
C SER A 647 -20.64 -22.39 9.02
N THR A 648 -20.88 -22.84 7.78
CA THR A 648 -21.72 -22.15 6.78
C THR A 648 -23.08 -21.73 7.33
N GLY A 649 -23.73 -22.61 8.11
CA GLY A 649 -25.02 -22.31 8.73
C GLY A 649 -24.96 -21.19 9.77
N ALA A 650 -23.89 -21.14 10.58
CA ALA A 650 -23.70 -20.08 11.57
C ALA A 650 -23.29 -18.74 10.96
N VAL A 651 -22.54 -18.76 9.84
CA VAL A 651 -22.24 -17.56 9.03
C VAL A 651 -23.54 -16.96 8.46
N LEU A 652 -24.36 -17.78 7.79
CA LEU A 652 -25.64 -17.33 7.23
C LEU A 652 -26.65 -16.88 8.31
N GLU A 653 -26.62 -17.51 9.49
CA GLU A 653 -27.40 -17.07 10.67
C GLU A 653 -26.95 -15.68 11.16
N ALA A 654 -25.65 -15.44 11.28
CA ALA A 654 -25.10 -14.16 11.71
C ALA A 654 -25.36 -13.03 10.69
N LEU A 655 -25.26 -13.32 9.39
CA LEU A 655 -25.61 -12.39 8.31
C LEU A 655 -27.09 -11.95 8.40
N ARG A 656 -28.04 -12.89 8.48
CA ARG A 656 -29.48 -12.57 8.66
C ARG A 656 -29.77 -11.82 9.96
N ALA A 657 -29.02 -12.09 11.02
CA ALA A 657 -29.15 -11.39 12.30
C ALA A 657 -28.55 -9.98 12.29
N GLY A 658 -27.88 -9.57 11.21
CA GLY A 658 -27.16 -8.30 11.15
C GLY A 658 -25.96 -8.20 12.08
N ARG A 659 -25.38 -9.35 12.47
CA ARG A 659 -24.23 -9.45 13.37
C ARG A 659 -22.92 -9.26 12.62
N THR A 660 -22.81 -8.14 11.90
CA THR A 660 -21.76 -7.90 10.91
C THR A 660 -20.99 -6.60 11.15
N SER A 661 -19.72 -6.61 10.76
CA SER A 661 -18.89 -5.42 10.59
C SER A 661 -18.10 -5.59 9.29
N VAL A 662 -17.65 -4.50 8.67
CA VAL A 662 -16.79 -4.55 7.48
C VAL A 662 -15.54 -3.74 7.77
N SER A 663 -14.38 -4.22 7.31
CA SER A 663 -13.11 -3.47 7.35
C SER A 663 -12.44 -3.47 5.98
N ALA A 664 -11.69 -2.42 5.66
CA ALA A 664 -10.93 -2.30 4.42
C ALA A 664 -9.98 -3.50 4.19
N LEU A 665 -9.28 -3.92 5.26
CA LEU A 665 -8.19 -4.88 5.17
C LEU A 665 -8.57 -6.29 5.62
N PRO A 666 -7.93 -7.34 5.06
CA PRO A 666 -8.04 -8.70 5.53
C PRO A 666 -7.17 -9.01 6.76
N PRO A 667 -7.39 -10.14 7.45
CA PRO A 667 -6.69 -10.49 8.68
C PRO A 667 -5.17 -10.67 8.54
N SER A 668 -4.65 -11.10 7.38
CA SER A 668 -3.20 -11.34 7.17
C SER A 668 -2.36 -10.08 7.30
N VAL A 669 -2.90 -8.92 6.90
CA VAL A 669 -2.30 -7.60 7.10
C VAL A 669 -2.91 -6.88 8.30
N GLY A 670 -3.63 -7.64 9.13
CA GLY A 670 -4.14 -7.26 10.44
C GLY A 670 -5.35 -6.35 10.45
N GLY A 671 -6.18 -6.37 9.40
CA GLY A 671 -7.54 -5.83 9.47
C GLY A 671 -8.39 -6.55 10.53
N ARG A 672 -9.35 -5.83 11.12
CA ARG A 672 -10.16 -6.27 12.27
C ARG A 672 -11.52 -5.54 12.26
N PRO A 673 -12.58 -6.10 12.89
CA PRO A 673 -13.89 -5.45 12.89
C PRO A 673 -13.96 -4.25 13.85
N LEU A 674 -14.85 -3.32 13.53
CA LEU A 674 -15.34 -2.30 14.46
C LEU A 674 -16.51 -2.90 15.24
N VAL A 675 -16.56 -2.72 16.57
CA VAL A 675 -17.62 -3.32 17.40
C VAL A 675 -18.37 -2.28 18.22
N ILE A 676 -19.70 -2.37 18.22
CA ILE A 676 -20.55 -1.71 19.21
C ILE A 676 -20.88 -2.74 20.30
N GLU A 677 -20.53 -2.41 21.53
CA GLU A 677 -20.67 -3.25 22.69
C GLU A 677 -21.56 -2.58 23.74
N ALA A 678 -22.42 -3.34 24.41
CA ALA A 678 -23.26 -2.86 25.50
C ALA A 678 -22.75 -3.34 26.87
N LYS A 679 -22.95 -2.50 27.89
CA LYS A 679 -22.53 -2.80 29.26
C LYS A 679 -23.45 -3.86 29.90
N ARG A 680 -22.88 -4.98 30.34
CA ARG A 680 -23.57 -6.10 31.01
C ARG A 680 -22.84 -6.41 32.32
N GLY A 681 -23.28 -5.79 33.41
CA GLY A 681 -22.58 -5.85 34.69
C GLY A 681 -21.22 -5.14 34.60
N THR A 682 -20.14 -5.87 34.85
CA THR A 682 -18.75 -5.36 34.76
C THR A 682 -18.11 -5.52 33.38
N SER A 683 -18.78 -6.20 32.44
CA SER A 683 -18.23 -6.53 31.12
C SER A 683 -18.99 -5.81 30.00
N PHE A 684 -18.32 -5.64 28.87
CA PHE A 684 -18.95 -5.23 27.61
C PHE A 684 -19.14 -6.46 26.72
N VAL A 685 -20.27 -6.54 26.02
CA VAL A 685 -20.55 -7.61 25.04
C VAL A 685 -20.98 -6.98 23.71
N PRO A 686 -20.57 -7.50 22.54
CA PRO A 686 -21.06 -7.01 21.25
C PRO A 686 -22.59 -7.12 21.15
N VAL A 687 -23.22 -6.12 20.51
CA VAL A 687 -24.68 -6.03 20.34
C VAL A 687 -25.10 -5.63 18.93
N ILE A 688 -24.18 -5.63 17.96
CA ILE A 688 -24.49 -5.35 16.55
C ILE A 688 -25.54 -6.34 16.03
N GLY A 689 -26.61 -5.85 15.41
CA GLY A 689 -27.77 -6.64 14.98
C GLY A 689 -28.85 -6.89 16.07
N ASP A 690 -28.48 -6.76 17.34
CA ASP A 690 -29.37 -7.00 18.49
C ASP A 690 -30.12 -5.71 18.92
N ASP A 691 -31.05 -5.86 19.88
CA ASP A 691 -31.77 -4.76 20.50
C ASP A 691 -31.09 -4.28 21.80
N VAL A 692 -31.07 -2.96 22.02
CA VAL A 692 -30.62 -2.27 23.24
C VAL A 692 -31.68 -1.27 23.71
N ARG A 693 -31.65 -0.93 25.00
CA ARG A 693 -32.64 -0.02 25.58
C ARG A 693 -32.28 1.45 25.34
N PRO A 694 -33.27 2.36 25.22
CA PRO A 694 -33.04 3.79 25.30
C PRO A 694 -32.26 4.18 26.57
N GLY A 695 -31.24 5.03 26.43
CA GLY A 695 -30.40 5.47 27.57
C GLY A 695 -29.39 4.45 28.09
N GLU A 696 -29.22 3.30 27.43
CA GLU A 696 -28.25 2.27 27.82
C GLU A 696 -26.80 2.70 27.53
N THR A 697 -25.84 2.31 28.38
CA THR A 697 -24.41 2.58 28.14
C THR A 697 -23.86 1.62 27.09
N LEU A 698 -23.46 2.20 25.95
CA LEU A 698 -22.81 1.53 24.84
C LEU A 698 -21.34 1.98 24.75
N ARG A 699 -20.56 1.26 23.97
CA ARG A 699 -19.17 1.57 23.66
C ARG A 699 -18.87 1.16 22.23
N VAL A 700 -18.19 2.03 21.47
CA VAL A 700 -17.54 1.57 20.23
C VAL A 700 -16.07 1.31 20.51
N ARG A 701 -15.55 0.21 19.98
CA ARG A 701 -14.16 -0.19 20.08
C ARG A 701 -13.70 -0.72 18.73
N SER A 702 -12.53 -0.28 18.28
CA SER A 702 -11.86 -0.98 17.17
C SER A 702 -11.21 -2.24 17.74
N LEU A 703 -11.41 -3.40 17.09
CA LEU A 703 -10.56 -4.56 17.38
C LEU A 703 -9.20 -4.44 16.69
N ASP A 704 -9.00 -3.41 15.85
CA ASP A 704 -7.72 -3.06 15.26
C ASP A 704 -6.81 -2.37 16.29
N SER A 705 -5.64 -2.98 16.48
CA SER A 705 -4.59 -2.51 17.39
C SER A 705 -3.60 -1.53 16.74
N LEU A 706 -3.65 -1.33 15.43
CA LEU A 706 -2.66 -0.54 14.68
C LEU A 706 -3.23 0.74 14.05
N THR A 707 -4.55 0.87 13.92
CA THR A 707 -5.17 2.05 13.30
C THR A 707 -5.75 3.02 14.33
N ASP A 708 -5.24 4.24 14.35
CA ASP A 708 -5.88 5.42 14.93
C ASP A 708 -6.83 6.06 13.88
N GLY A 709 -7.91 6.74 14.29
CA GLY A 709 -8.84 7.35 13.32
C GLY A 709 -9.88 8.33 13.89
N SER A 710 -10.76 8.85 13.04
CA SER A 710 -12.02 9.48 13.43
C SER A 710 -13.09 8.38 13.55
N LEU A 711 -13.61 8.19 14.76
CA LEU A 711 -14.82 7.43 15.01
C LEU A 711 -16.01 8.36 14.91
N ARG A 712 -16.97 8.01 14.05
CA ARG A 712 -18.30 8.59 14.02
C ARG A 712 -19.35 7.55 14.43
N VAL A 713 -20.33 7.97 15.23
CA VAL A 713 -21.54 7.20 15.50
C VAL A 713 -22.73 7.95 14.95
N ILE A 714 -23.56 7.25 14.18
CA ILE A 714 -24.75 7.78 13.52
C ILE A 714 -25.97 7.10 14.16
N ALA A 715 -26.94 7.91 14.56
CA ALA A 715 -28.20 7.46 15.12
C ALA A 715 -29.36 8.10 14.34
N ASN A 716 -30.27 7.29 13.81
CA ASN A 716 -31.43 7.76 13.04
C ASN A 716 -31.08 8.79 11.93
N GLY A 717 -29.97 8.57 11.22
CA GLY A 717 -29.48 9.46 10.16
C GLY A 717 -28.89 10.78 10.66
N GLN A 718 -28.58 10.90 11.95
CA GLN A 718 -27.95 12.09 12.56
C GLN A 718 -26.65 11.71 13.29
N LYS A 719 -25.66 12.60 13.26
CA LYS A 719 -24.37 12.40 13.92
C LYS A 719 -24.52 12.51 15.44
N LEU A 720 -24.31 11.39 16.15
CA LEU A 720 -24.39 11.31 17.61
C LEU A 720 -23.04 11.64 18.27
N LEU A 721 -21.93 11.19 17.68
CA LEU A 721 -20.58 11.59 18.08
C LEU A 721 -19.64 11.59 16.86
N ASP A 722 -18.57 12.40 16.96
CA ASP A 722 -17.43 12.41 16.06
C ASP A 722 -16.19 12.75 16.89
N GLN A 723 -15.30 11.78 17.07
CA GLN A 723 -14.18 11.88 18.01
C GLN A 723 -12.98 11.06 17.51
N HIS A 724 -11.77 11.50 17.87
CA HIS A 724 -10.58 10.72 17.60
C HIS A 724 -10.57 9.44 18.46
N LEU A 725 -10.50 8.29 17.81
CA LEU A 725 -10.32 6.98 18.43
C LEU A 725 -8.85 6.59 18.29
N THR A 726 -8.15 6.48 19.42
CA THR A 726 -6.81 5.92 19.46
C THR A 726 -6.83 4.40 19.27
N ARG A 727 -5.75 3.86 18.74
CA ARG A 727 -5.45 2.43 18.56
C ARG A 727 -5.72 1.63 19.84
N ALA A 728 -6.39 0.48 19.70
CA ALA A 728 -6.89 -0.33 20.82
C ALA A 728 -7.77 0.42 21.86
N GLY A 729 -8.13 1.67 21.60
CA GLY A 729 -8.99 2.51 22.43
C GLY A 729 -10.46 2.18 22.23
N ALA A 730 -11.30 2.82 23.05
CA ALA A 730 -12.75 2.67 22.98
C ALA A 730 -13.45 3.93 23.51
N ILE A 731 -14.59 4.27 22.93
CA ILE A 731 -15.38 5.46 23.29
C ILE A 731 -16.74 4.99 23.81
N GLU A 732 -17.00 5.25 25.10
CA GLU A 732 -18.33 5.02 25.71
C GLU A 732 -19.30 6.15 25.33
N PHE A 733 -20.55 5.79 25.03
CA PHE A 733 -21.63 6.72 24.71
C PHE A 733 -22.97 6.19 25.23
N THR A 734 -23.99 7.04 25.25
CA THR A 734 -25.35 6.66 25.70
C THR A 734 -26.24 6.40 24.50
N ALA A 735 -26.95 5.27 24.49
CA ALA A 735 -27.95 4.96 23.46
C ALA A 735 -29.03 6.07 23.40
N PRO A 736 -29.45 6.52 22.20
CA PRO A 736 -30.48 7.53 22.03
C PRO A 736 -31.74 7.30 22.88
N ALA A 737 -32.37 8.37 23.34
CA ALA A 737 -33.66 8.29 24.03
C ALA A 737 -34.83 7.99 23.06
N GLN A 738 -34.65 8.28 21.77
CA GLN A 738 -35.62 7.96 20.72
C GLN A 738 -35.35 6.54 20.18
N PRO A 739 -36.38 5.70 20.04
CA PRO A 739 -36.25 4.41 19.36
C PRO A 739 -35.75 4.57 17.91
N GLY A 740 -35.15 3.50 17.38
CA GLY A 740 -34.62 3.48 16.01
C GLY A 740 -33.36 2.64 15.91
N TRP A 741 -32.29 3.22 15.35
CA TRP A 741 -31.04 2.52 15.05
C TRP A 741 -29.79 3.37 15.34
N VAL A 742 -28.67 2.69 15.58
CA VAL A 742 -27.33 3.26 15.79
C VAL A 742 -26.29 2.43 15.03
N ARG A 743 -25.45 3.04 14.20
CA ARG A 743 -24.27 2.39 13.59
C ARG A 743 -23.01 3.23 13.81
N ALA A 744 -21.85 2.62 13.59
CA ALA A 744 -20.56 3.29 13.73
C ALA A 744 -19.68 3.11 12.48
N GLU A 745 -18.85 4.12 12.21
CA GLU A 745 -17.83 4.15 11.16
C GLU A 745 -16.51 4.67 11.75
N LEU A 746 -15.39 4.06 11.36
CA LEU A 746 -14.02 4.42 11.71
C LEU A 746 -13.28 4.78 10.43
N ARG A 747 -12.63 5.94 10.42
CA ARG A 747 -12.09 6.58 9.22
C ARG A 747 -10.72 7.21 9.47
N LEU A 748 -9.99 7.44 8.39
CA LEU A 748 -8.66 8.03 8.37
C LEU A 748 -8.71 9.54 8.57
N GLY A 749 -8.07 10.01 9.64
CA GLY A 749 -7.86 11.43 9.89
C GLY A 749 -9.12 12.22 10.26
N ASN A 750 -9.08 13.50 9.94
CA ASN A 750 -10.10 14.53 10.18
C ASN A 750 -10.87 14.85 8.87
N ASP A 751 -11.95 15.63 8.99
CA ASP A 751 -13.01 15.88 7.98
C ASP A 751 -12.60 16.34 6.56
N LEU A 752 -11.30 16.50 6.25
CA LEU A 752 -10.77 16.96 4.96
C LEU A 752 -11.17 16.05 3.79
N LEU A 753 -11.10 14.73 4.00
CA LEU A 753 -11.50 13.73 3.00
C LEU A 753 -13.03 13.71 2.78
N GLU A 754 -13.82 14.10 3.78
CA GLU A 754 -15.29 14.17 3.67
C GLU A 754 -15.79 15.37 2.87
N GLN A 755 -15.09 16.50 2.95
CA GLN A 755 -15.50 17.76 2.32
C GLN A 755 -15.23 17.80 0.80
N THR A 756 -14.68 16.71 0.26
CA THR A 756 -14.17 16.66 -1.10
C THR A 756 -15.17 16.01 -2.07
N PRO A 757 -15.79 16.76 -3.01
CA PRO A 757 -16.79 16.23 -3.94
C PRO A 757 -16.18 15.46 -5.13
N LEU A 758 -15.01 14.83 -4.96
CA LEU A 758 -14.27 14.16 -6.02
C LEU A 758 -14.70 12.70 -6.20
N CYS A 759 -15.94 12.50 -6.65
CA CYS A 759 -16.27 11.32 -7.44
C CYS A 759 -16.25 11.72 -8.92
N GLY A 760 -15.29 11.19 -9.69
CA GLY A 760 -15.38 11.18 -11.15
C GLY A 760 -16.41 10.14 -11.62
N PRO A 761 -16.71 10.05 -12.93
CA PRO A 761 -17.50 8.93 -13.45
C PRO A 761 -16.83 7.58 -13.12
N ILE A 762 -17.58 6.69 -12.48
CA ILE A 762 -17.11 5.41 -11.92
C ILE A 762 -17.20 4.30 -12.99
N ASP A 763 -16.45 4.46 -14.09
CA ASP A 763 -16.54 3.55 -15.27
C ASP A 763 -15.29 2.68 -15.49
N VAL A 764 -14.29 2.73 -14.60
CA VAL A 764 -12.97 2.12 -14.85
C VAL A 764 -12.21 1.77 -13.57
N GLY A 765 -12.10 0.46 -13.31
CA GLY A 765 -11.00 -0.18 -12.58
C GLY A 765 -10.93 0.08 -11.07
N VAL A 766 -10.51 1.28 -10.67
CA VAL A 766 -10.30 1.71 -9.29
C VAL A 766 -10.32 3.23 -9.24
N ASN A 767 -11.43 3.80 -8.77
CA ASN A 767 -11.55 5.22 -8.44
C ASN A 767 -12.24 5.33 -7.07
N LEU A 768 -11.46 5.16 -6.00
CA LEU A 768 -11.94 5.42 -4.65
C LEU A 768 -12.24 6.93 -4.53
N CYS A 769 -13.49 7.30 -4.26
CA CYS A 769 -13.74 8.69 -3.87
C CYS A 769 -12.99 8.97 -2.56
N PRO A 770 -12.58 10.22 -2.25
CA PRO A 770 -11.81 10.52 -1.04
C PRO A 770 -12.46 10.04 0.28
N TYR A 771 -13.80 10.02 0.33
CA TYR A 771 -14.55 9.41 1.43
C TYR A 771 -14.36 7.89 1.51
N ASP A 772 -14.42 7.20 0.37
CA ASP A 772 -14.29 5.74 0.30
C ASP A 772 -12.84 5.32 0.62
N ALA A 773 -11.86 6.10 0.16
CA ALA A 773 -10.44 5.96 0.51
C ALA A 773 -10.14 6.25 1.99
N ALA A 774 -10.99 7.03 2.67
CA ALA A 774 -10.85 7.32 4.10
C ALA A 774 -11.42 6.22 4.99
N MET A 775 -12.26 5.32 4.48
CA MET A 775 -12.98 4.37 5.32
C MET A 775 -12.05 3.25 5.81
N VAL A 776 -12.06 2.97 7.11
CA VAL A 776 -11.27 1.89 7.73
C VAL A 776 -12.17 0.71 8.09
N ALA A 777 -13.27 0.99 8.80
CA ALA A 777 -14.21 -0.03 9.23
C ALA A 777 -15.59 0.56 9.56
N MET A 778 -16.63 -0.26 9.48
CA MET A 778 -18.02 0.13 9.75
C MET A 778 -18.80 -1.03 10.39
N THR A 779 -19.94 -0.73 11.01
CA THR A 779 -20.80 -1.73 11.67
C THR A 779 -22.18 -1.80 11.01
N SER A 780 -22.79 -2.99 11.05
CA SER A 780 -24.26 -3.06 11.01
C SER A 780 -24.88 -2.26 12.17
N PRO A 781 -26.18 -1.89 12.05
CA PRO A 781 -26.87 -1.19 13.11
C PRO A 781 -27.11 -2.06 14.36
N VAL A 782 -27.17 -1.38 15.50
CA VAL A 782 -27.81 -1.80 16.74
C VAL A 782 -29.19 -1.14 16.80
N TYR A 783 -30.22 -1.83 17.26
CA TYR A 783 -31.58 -1.30 17.31
C TYR A 783 -31.94 -0.81 18.71
N VAL A 784 -32.42 0.44 18.83
CA VAL A 784 -32.82 1.04 20.10
C VAL A 784 -34.34 0.89 20.27
N ARG A 785 -34.79 0.14 21.29
CA ARG A 785 -36.21 -0.23 21.47
C ARG A 785 -36.65 -0.30 22.93
#